data_AF-A0A4P2QNL6-F1
#
_entry.id   AF-A0A4P2QNL6-F1
#
_cell.length_a   1.000
_cell.length_b   1.000
_cell.length_c   1.000
_cell.angle_alpha   90.00
_cell.angle_beta   90.00
_cell.angle_gamma   90.00
#
_symmetry.space_group_name_H-M   'P 1'
#
loop_
_entity.id
_entity.type
_entity.pdbx_description
1 polymer ?
#
loop_
_entity_poly.entity_id
_entity_poly.type
_entity_poly.pdbx_seq_one_letter_code
_entity_poly.pdbx_strand_id
1 'polypeptide(L)'
;MTREDCGGVGGGPARRRARLRHLSMRPRAEYLEGLVDLTSHDDPNVRRALFRQTIASLALVDALDGSTPLDTLSPDGLLRSVQTAMADGLLDDLSWLAPAAASVALYEIAGALPLGPERRELGRRVLNQLYAGNAATFVALATRMAAGSARGLSGAGIRARVMLSLWLPAGTDIPVDPLALLLASRRELSRDWIAAPSTGSLPERRLAARLLERAAREATRRAMQGDDLPLRLFRNVSDGRRRDLDRSADGIALAWQTLLADREPLVWRHVAAARGLLAGVLPDFAEEVRALLAQDLSPTEWRRGAASLAASVAVDPDGALGRAVELLRGPLLAQDPGIATAMVWGLPVAADAEPEAADALLDEIARAAPMATAEAIVELRRDLRGVTSRGEPFGARAAARCARALEDAIEAPPSAHVRDDGLAALARVVQRDLSMDGAGVALLRGALDGAVAAFVETGPREAHGRALEAYALAAEVVGALEEIELCDLDDAQSAAARRAAVGLVRELDAELLGSGLLKGLLLLSRRPSEDSTGVASLDDLDERLARWLLRAEGSAARPGASASPPLHVTVHQRNLRALIHLIDGESTDFGGEPELKARVLSRWTGAIGALLDRLRADRGSSLRRAIAASVARGLDALVREGAADAADIFLHAAMRGGDPDDLDVLGQASMHPDVAQLLRAYARFARGGREGGARAPDDEGAAVSLRSTRKGALDAELAEAERARATLERIAALDALVTALPAGASQRTEIVRGALARLARALGALNAARALSALTAAGDGDADASPLSALEDALTRLGQLTAGARRRCGDHPPSPPSGATEPLRLAIEVALQEEADAEPSVAAPVEALVSAARASIPGALADVVALVVPCVMQLPVRRPSAPGGVARPEQPLPAWLPSRRTLGGFYVHRQLGGGSLGTVFVVTRTEERHDPSAERFALKVPEYDHTAARSVSEADFLRLFREEAGALLSLPDHPNIARFVTFDAGARPKPILVMELIEGIRCDKLLDARGLTSRSAVALLDGILAGLEAMHAVGVGHLDIKPTNVILRGGREPVLVDFGLAGRHIRPGCATGCYGAPEIWGVAPPGATATPLTADIYSFGCLAYEILTGKTLFDAPTEVALITAHITHDGLPAPVKRLADDPRTADIAAFMYACLRHNPQDRATASSLREMLLRITGQLADMRWPLDDVRAPRHGAGGSRKNHTGNS
;
A
#
# COMPACT_ATOMS: atom_id res chain seq x y z
N MET A 1 -16.78 -46.96 -47.25
CA MET A 1 -17.48 -47.70 -48.32
C MET A 1 -17.49 -46.77 -49.52
N THR A 2 -16.93 -47.04 -50.70
CA THR A 2 -16.50 -48.26 -51.40
C THR A 2 -15.39 -47.88 -52.40
N ARG A 3 -14.43 -48.81 -52.61
CA ARG A 3 -13.44 -48.79 -53.69
C ARG A 3 -14.08 -49.23 -55.01
N GLU A 4 -13.57 -48.75 -56.13
CA GLU A 4 -13.53 -49.54 -57.37
C GLU A 4 -12.36 -49.10 -58.28
N ASP A 5 -11.54 -50.08 -58.65
CA ASP A 5 -10.42 -50.05 -59.59
C ASP A 5 -10.93 -50.18 -61.03
N CYS A 6 -10.24 -49.55 -61.99
CA CYS A 6 -10.12 -50.06 -63.38
C CYS A 6 -8.87 -49.48 -64.06
N GLY A 7 -7.95 -50.36 -64.46
CA GLY A 7 -6.83 -50.05 -65.34
C GLY A 7 -7.15 -50.35 -66.81
N GLY A 8 -6.48 -49.65 -67.73
CA GLY A 8 -6.55 -49.91 -69.17
C GLY A 8 -5.61 -49.03 -69.98
N VAL A 9 -4.74 -49.66 -70.77
CA VAL A 9 -3.53 -49.17 -71.45
C VAL A 9 -3.81 -48.61 -72.86
N GLY A 10 -3.05 -47.60 -73.30
CA GLY A 10 -3.02 -47.12 -74.70
C GLY A 10 -1.81 -46.20 -74.99
N GLY A 11 -1.03 -46.48 -76.04
CA GLY A 11 0.38 -46.08 -76.18
C GLY A 11 0.72 -44.83 -77.03
N GLY A 12 1.88 -44.22 -76.67
CA GLY A 12 2.89 -43.48 -77.47
C GLY A 12 2.51 -42.20 -78.27
N PRO A 13 3.49 -41.39 -78.77
CA PRO A 13 4.94 -41.38 -78.52
C PRO A 13 5.54 -40.01 -78.08
N ALA A 14 6.68 -40.10 -77.39
CA ALA A 14 7.82 -39.18 -77.34
C ALA A 14 7.61 -37.67 -77.62
N ARG A 15 7.53 -36.87 -76.55
CA ARG A 15 8.14 -35.53 -76.49
C ARG A 15 9.13 -35.48 -75.32
N ARG A 16 10.40 -35.22 -75.66
CA ARG A 16 11.52 -35.04 -74.72
C ARG A 16 11.14 -33.99 -73.66
N ARG A 17 10.94 -34.42 -72.41
CA ARG A 17 11.04 -33.56 -71.23
C ARG A 17 12.29 -33.97 -70.45
N ALA A 18 13.15 -32.99 -70.24
CA ALA A 18 14.36 -33.12 -69.44
C ALA A 18 14.03 -33.69 -68.06
N ARG A 19 14.85 -34.64 -67.61
CA ARG A 19 14.83 -35.18 -66.26
C ARG A 19 15.12 -34.05 -65.27
N LEU A 20 14.09 -33.44 -64.68
CA LEU A 20 14.20 -32.86 -63.35
C LEU A 20 14.10 -34.03 -62.37
N ARG A 21 15.25 -34.45 -61.84
CA ARG A 21 15.33 -35.40 -60.74
C ARG A 21 14.54 -34.84 -59.57
N HIS A 22 13.66 -35.66 -59.00
CA HIS A 22 13.08 -35.47 -57.67
C HIS A 22 14.20 -35.10 -56.68
N LEU A 23 14.14 -33.88 -56.15
CA LEU A 23 14.82 -33.50 -54.92
C LEU A 23 13.99 -34.08 -53.76
N SER A 24 14.35 -35.28 -53.33
CA SER A 24 14.01 -35.77 -52.00
C SER A 24 14.56 -34.77 -50.98
N MET A 25 13.70 -34.06 -50.23
CA MET A 25 14.14 -33.26 -49.09
C MET A 25 14.83 -34.20 -48.09
N ARG A 26 16.04 -33.85 -47.65
CA ARG A 26 16.76 -34.63 -46.62
C ARG A 26 16.04 -34.48 -45.27
N PRO A 27 16.10 -35.49 -44.38
CA PRO A 27 15.66 -35.36 -42.99
C PRO A 27 16.31 -34.15 -42.28
N ARG A 28 15.53 -33.42 -41.49
CA ARG A 28 15.94 -32.18 -40.77
C ARG A 28 17.22 -32.35 -39.92
N ALA A 29 17.43 -33.55 -39.35
CA ALA A 29 18.63 -33.88 -38.56
C ALA A 29 19.93 -33.84 -39.40
N GLU A 30 19.87 -34.22 -40.67
CA GLU A 30 21.04 -34.24 -41.57
C GLU A 30 21.56 -32.82 -41.90
N TYR A 31 20.70 -31.80 -41.81
CA TYR A 31 21.11 -30.39 -42.01
C TYR A 31 21.79 -29.78 -40.77
N LEU A 32 21.53 -30.32 -39.57
CA LEU A 32 22.15 -29.85 -38.33
C LEU A 32 23.54 -30.47 -38.12
N GLU A 33 23.75 -31.71 -38.57
CA GLU A 33 25.06 -32.37 -38.59
C GLU A 33 26.06 -31.66 -39.52
N GLY A 34 25.58 -31.06 -40.62
CA GLY A 34 26.41 -30.27 -41.55
C GLY A 34 27.09 -29.04 -40.92
N LEU A 35 26.64 -28.57 -39.75
CA LEU A 35 27.32 -27.53 -38.98
C LEU A 35 28.58 -28.05 -38.30
N VAL A 36 28.59 -29.31 -37.83
CA VAL A 36 29.77 -29.93 -37.22
C VAL A 36 30.83 -30.23 -38.29
N ASP A 37 30.39 -30.53 -39.51
CA ASP A 37 31.25 -30.83 -40.66
C ASP A 37 31.82 -29.58 -41.36
N LEU A 38 31.46 -28.36 -40.92
CA LEU A 38 31.94 -27.10 -41.52
C LEU A 38 33.48 -27.03 -41.60
N THR A 39 34.16 -27.58 -40.58
CA THR A 39 35.63 -27.62 -40.49
C THR A 39 36.29 -28.66 -41.39
N SER A 40 35.53 -29.60 -41.96
CA SER A 40 36.03 -30.68 -42.83
C SER A 40 36.09 -30.30 -44.31
N HIS A 41 35.65 -29.08 -44.67
CA HIS A 41 35.57 -28.60 -46.06
C HIS A 41 36.48 -27.40 -46.30
N ASP A 42 37.42 -27.52 -47.24
CA ASP A 42 38.36 -26.45 -47.58
C ASP A 42 37.77 -25.36 -48.50
N ASP A 43 36.71 -25.67 -49.26
CA ASP A 43 36.05 -24.71 -50.17
C ASP A 43 35.12 -23.73 -49.41
N PRO A 44 35.41 -22.40 -49.43
CA PRO A 44 34.57 -21.39 -48.78
C PRO A 44 33.12 -21.34 -49.28
N ASN A 45 32.86 -21.71 -50.54
CA ASN A 45 31.50 -21.71 -51.09
C ASN A 45 30.68 -22.89 -50.55
N VAL A 46 31.32 -24.03 -50.33
CA VAL A 46 30.69 -25.21 -49.69
C VAL A 46 30.39 -24.90 -48.23
N ARG A 47 31.34 -24.31 -47.48
CA ARG A 47 31.12 -23.87 -46.10
C ARG A 47 29.97 -22.86 -46.00
N ARG A 48 29.91 -21.87 -46.89
CA ARG A 48 28.80 -20.91 -46.94
C ARG A 48 27.45 -21.60 -47.20
N ALA A 49 27.37 -22.52 -48.15
CA ALA A 49 26.13 -23.23 -48.47
C ALA A 49 25.62 -24.08 -47.30
N LEU A 50 26.51 -24.84 -46.65
CA LEU A 50 26.19 -25.66 -45.47
C LEU A 50 25.74 -24.79 -44.29
N PHE A 51 26.46 -23.69 -44.03
CA PHE A 51 26.10 -22.75 -42.97
C PHE A 51 24.71 -22.14 -43.22
N ARG A 52 24.40 -21.69 -44.43
CA ARG A 52 23.08 -21.13 -44.77
C ARG A 52 21.95 -22.16 -44.59
N GLN A 53 22.16 -23.41 -45.02
CA GLN A 53 21.17 -24.49 -44.85
C GLN A 53 20.91 -24.81 -43.37
N THR A 54 21.97 -24.81 -42.56
CA THR A 54 21.87 -25.05 -41.12
C THR A 54 21.12 -23.91 -40.43
N ILE A 55 21.53 -22.67 -40.67
CA ILE A 55 20.92 -21.47 -40.07
C ILE A 55 19.43 -21.36 -40.45
N ALA A 56 19.07 -21.63 -41.70
CA ALA A 56 17.68 -21.68 -42.13
C ALA A 56 16.88 -22.78 -41.41
N SER A 57 17.49 -23.95 -41.16
CA SER A 57 16.84 -25.06 -40.44
C SER A 57 16.61 -24.77 -38.95
N LEU A 58 17.55 -24.05 -38.31
CA LEU A 58 17.44 -23.56 -36.93
C LEU A 58 16.39 -22.46 -36.79
N ALA A 59 16.25 -21.59 -37.79
CA ALA A 59 15.23 -20.54 -37.79
C ALA A 59 13.79 -21.08 -37.88
N LEU A 60 13.59 -22.29 -38.42
CA LEU A 60 12.27 -22.92 -38.59
C LEU A 60 11.83 -23.77 -37.37
N VAL A 61 12.53 -23.70 -36.25
CA VAL A 61 12.18 -24.47 -35.05
C VAL A 61 10.96 -23.80 -34.41
N ASP A 62 9.99 -24.57 -33.91
CA ASP A 62 8.91 -24.03 -33.07
C ASP A 62 9.45 -23.79 -31.65
N ALA A 63 9.15 -22.64 -31.05
CA ALA A 63 9.65 -22.27 -29.73
C ALA A 63 9.06 -23.11 -28.60
N LEU A 64 7.96 -23.81 -28.90
CA LEU A 64 7.21 -24.61 -27.94
C LEU A 64 7.49 -26.11 -28.04
N ASP A 65 8.32 -26.54 -29.01
CA ASP A 65 8.85 -27.91 -29.09
C ASP A 65 10.12 -28.04 -28.21
N GLY A 66 9.98 -28.77 -27.10
CA GLY A 66 10.83 -28.69 -25.89
C GLY A 66 12.25 -29.29 -25.93
N SER A 67 13.01 -29.13 -27.01
CA SER A 67 14.47 -29.35 -26.99
C SER A 67 15.17 -28.48 -28.02
N THR A 68 16.29 -27.86 -27.65
CA THR A 68 17.13 -27.15 -28.63
C THR A 68 17.65 -28.21 -29.62
N PRO A 69 17.46 -28.04 -30.95
CA PRO A 69 17.84 -29.07 -31.92
C PRO A 69 19.33 -29.45 -31.90
N LEU A 70 20.16 -28.59 -31.31
CA LEU A 70 21.61 -28.72 -31.19
C LEU A 70 22.06 -29.50 -29.94
N ASP A 71 21.16 -29.86 -29.02
CA ASP A 71 21.49 -30.58 -27.78
C ASP A 71 22.07 -31.99 -28.04
N THR A 72 21.87 -32.51 -29.25
CA THR A 72 22.35 -33.83 -29.69
C THR A 72 23.76 -33.80 -30.31
N LEU A 73 24.35 -32.61 -30.51
CA LEU A 73 25.64 -32.42 -31.18
C LEU A 73 26.80 -32.27 -30.18
N SER A 74 28.03 -32.60 -30.61
CA SER A 74 29.24 -32.42 -29.80
C SER A 74 29.55 -30.93 -29.55
N PRO A 75 29.59 -30.45 -28.29
CA PRO A 75 29.85 -29.04 -27.98
C PRO A 75 31.20 -28.52 -28.53
N ASP A 76 32.26 -29.34 -28.48
CA ASP A 76 33.59 -28.97 -28.98
C ASP A 76 33.64 -28.90 -30.51
N GLY A 77 32.87 -29.75 -31.21
CA GLY A 77 32.75 -29.71 -32.67
C GLY A 77 32.00 -28.46 -33.13
N LEU A 78 30.91 -28.13 -32.45
CA LEU A 78 30.16 -26.90 -32.67
C LEU A 78 31.01 -25.65 -32.44
N LEU A 79 31.82 -25.63 -31.36
CA LEU A 79 32.72 -24.51 -31.07
C LEU A 79 33.71 -24.26 -32.21
N ARG A 80 34.38 -25.31 -32.71
CA ARG A 80 35.31 -25.21 -33.84
C ARG A 80 34.63 -24.66 -35.09
N SER A 81 33.44 -25.17 -35.42
CA SER A 81 32.67 -24.70 -36.58
C SER A 81 32.20 -23.25 -36.45
N VAL A 82 31.82 -22.81 -35.25
CA VAL A 82 31.48 -21.40 -34.98
C VAL A 82 32.72 -20.50 -35.12
N GLN A 83 33.88 -20.92 -34.62
CA GLN A 83 35.13 -20.18 -34.80
C GLN A 83 35.49 -20.04 -36.29
N THR A 84 35.34 -21.10 -37.08
CA THR A 84 35.50 -21.04 -38.55
C THR A 84 34.48 -20.12 -39.20
N ALA A 85 33.21 -20.17 -38.80
CA ALA A 85 32.17 -19.28 -39.32
C ALA A 85 32.41 -17.80 -38.97
N MET A 86 32.96 -17.50 -37.78
CA MET A 86 33.39 -16.16 -37.39
C MET A 86 34.58 -15.69 -38.26
N ALA A 87 35.59 -16.55 -38.45
CA ALA A 87 36.77 -16.22 -39.25
C ALA A 87 36.43 -15.97 -40.73
N ASP A 88 35.49 -16.74 -41.29
CA ASP A 88 35.01 -16.60 -42.66
C ASP A 88 33.97 -15.47 -42.85
N GLY A 89 33.61 -14.75 -41.78
CA GLY A 89 32.61 -13.66 -41.81
C GLY A 89 31.17 -14.13 -42.08
N LEU A 90 30.88 -15.42 -41.95
CA LEU A 90 29.56 -15.99 -42.25
C LEU A 90 28.48 -15.50 -41.27
N LEU A 91 28.86 -15.20 -40.02
CA LEU A 91 27.97 -14.64 -39.00
C LEU A 91 27.65 -13.15 -39.21
N ASP A 92 28.37 -12.48 -40.11
CA ASP A 92 28.12 -11.09 -40.49
C ASP A 92 27.28 -11.02 -41.80
N ASP A 93 27.18 -12.11 -42.57
CA ASP A 93 26.36 -12.27 -43.78
C ASP A 93 25.05 -13.03 -43.50
N LEU A 94 24.12 -12.39 -42.78
CA LEU A 94 22.78 -12.93 -42.46
C LEU A 94 21.62 -12.16 -43.11
N SER A 95 21.90 -11.18 -43.97
CA SER A 95 20.88 -10.32 -44.60
C SER A 95 19.93 -11.06 -45.55
N TRP A 96 20.31 -12.26 -45.99
CA TRP A 96 19.49 -13.15 -46.81
C TRP A 96 18.38 -13.87 -46.02
N LEU A 97 18.37 -13.77 -44.69
CA LEU A 97 17.36 -14.32 -43.79
C LEU A 97 16.60 -13.18 -43.11
N ALA A 98 15.31 -13.38 -42.80
CA ALA A 98 14.54 -12.39 -42.04
C ALA A 98 15.23 -12.10 -40.68
N PRO A 99 15.30 -10.84 -40.22
CA PRO A 99 16.02 -10.48 -39.00
C PRO A 99 15.59 -11.27 -37.74
N ALA A 100 14.30 -11.55 -37.61
CA ALA A 100 13.75 -12.37 -36.53
C ALA A 100 14.29 -13.81 -36.57
N ALA A 101 14.24 -14.45 -37.74
CA ALA A 101 14.75 -15.80 -37.98
C ALA A 101 16.27 -15.90 -37.75
N ALA A 102 17.04 -14.92 -38.23
CA ALA A 102 18.48 -14.85 -37.99
C ALA A 102 18.80 -14.72 -36.49
N SER A 103 18.07 -13.88 -35.78
CA SER A 103 18.28 -13.65 -34.35
C SER A 103 17.99 -14.90 -33.51
N VAL A 104 16.91 -15.62 -33.81
CA VAL A 104 16.59 -16.91 -33.16
C VAL A 104 17.69 -17.94 -33.42
N ALA A 105 18.16 -18.08 -34.66
CA ALA A 105 19.23 -19.02 -34.97
C ALA A 105 20.53 -18.70 -34.21
N LEU A 106 20.89 -17.42 -34.08
CA LEU A 106 22.04 -16.99 -33.26
C LEU A 106 21.87 -17.30 -31.78
N TYR A 107 20.65 -17.17 -31.24
CA TYR A 107 20.35 -17.52 -29.85
C TYR A 107 20.52 -19.01 -29.58
N GLU A 108 19.98 -19.87 -30.46
CA GLU A 108 20.10 -21.33 -30.32
C GLU A 108 21.56 -21.78 -30.39
N ILE A 109 22.36 -21.20 -31.31
CA ILE A 109 23.81 -21.47 -31.38
C ILE A 109 24.50 -21.02 -30.10
N ALA A 110 24.20 -19.83 -29.59
CA ALA A 110 24.81 -19.33 -28.35
C ALA A 110 24.46 -20.19 -27.13
N GLY A 111 23.23 -20.74 -27.09
CA GLY A 111 22.76 -21.64 -26.04
C GLY A 111 23.50 -22.97 -25.99
N ALA A 112 23.81 -23.53 -27.16
CA ALA A 112 24.49 -24.83 -27.31
C ALA A 112 26.03 -24.77 -27.12
N LEU A 113 26.63 -23.58 -27.08
CA LEU A 113 28.08 -23.42 -26.90
C LEU A 113 28.54 -23.53 -25.43
N PRO A 114 29.76 -24.05 -25.18
CA PRO A 114 30.38 -24.00 -23.86
C PRO A 114 30.64 -22.54 -23.42
N LEU A 115 30.86 -22.33 -22.12
CA LEU A 115 31.20 -21.01 -21.59
C LEU A 115 32.56 -20.56 -22.14
N GLY A 116 32.58 -19.45 -22.88
CA GLY A 116 33.76 -18.97 -23.59
C GLY A 116 33.60 -17.58 -24.21
N PRO A 117 34.63 -17.03 -24.86
CA PRO A 117 34.55 -15.74 -25.55
C PRO A 117 33.54 -15.75 -26.71
N GLU A 118 33.41 -16.84 -27.46
CA GLU A 118 32.49 -16.99 -28.59
C GLU A 118 31.03 -16.93 -28.14
N ARG A 119 30.69 -17.66 -27.07
CA ARG A 119 29.36 -17.60 -26.46
C ARG A 119 29.03 -16.20 -25.94
N ARG A 120 30.00 -15.50 -25.34
CA ARG A 120 29.81 -14.12 -24.88
C ARG A 120 29.57 -13.15 -26.03
N GLU A 121 30.32 -13.28 -27.12
CA GLU A 121 30.15 -12.44 -28.30
C GLU A 121 28.80 -12.66 -28.99
N LEU A 122 28.39 -13.93 -29.20
CA LEU A 122 27.06 -14.24 -29.72
C LEU A 122 25.95 -13.78 -28.77
N GLY A 123 26.13 -13.97 -27.46
CA GLY A 123 25.21 -13.46 -26.44
C GLY A 123 25.06 -11.94 -26.49
N ARG A 124 26.16 -11.19 -26.68
CA ARG A 124 26.14 -9.74 -26.88
C ARG A 124 25.38 -9.34 -28.13
N ARG A 125 25.57 -10.05 -29.25
CA ARG A 125 24.83 -9.83 -30.50
C ARG A 125 23.33 -10.07 -30.32
N VAL A 126 22.95 -11.17 -29.65
CA VAL A 126 21.54 -11.48 -29.36
C VAL A 126 20.91 -10.42 -28.46
N LEU A 127 21.59 -10.01 -27.39
CA LEU A 127 21.09 -8.92 -26.53
C LEU A 127 20.94 -7.62 -27.31
N ASN A 128 21.91 -7.25 -28.16
CA ASN A 128 21.76 -6.07 -29.01
C ASN A 128 20.53 -6.15 -29.92
N GLN A 129 20.24 -7.31 -30.51
CA GLN A 129 19.04 -7.52 -31.33
C GLN A 129 17.75 -7.51 -30.50
N LEU A 130 17.77 -8.02 -29.26
CA LEU A 130 16.63 -7.95 -28.35
C LEU A 130 16.24 -6.49 -28.04
N TYR A 131 17.22 -5.59 -27.93
CA TYR A 131 16.96 -4.17 -27.64
C TYR A 131 16.76 -3.31 -28.90
N ALA A 132 17.43 -3.60 -30.01
CA ALA A 132 17.41 -2.78 -31.22
C ALA A 132 16.48 -3.31 -32.32
N GLY A 133 16.02 -4.57 -32.23
CA GLY A 133 15.14 -5.19 -33.21
C GLY A 133 13.72 -4.61 -33.17
N ASN A 134 13.05 -4.68 -34.32
CA ASN A 134 11.62 -4.36 -34.44
C ASN A 134 10.74 -5.40 -33.71
N ALA A 135 9.43 -5.15 -33.65
CA ALA A 135 8.49 -5.99 -32.90
C ALA A 135 8.59 -7.49 -33.25
N ALA A 136 8.68 -7.85 -34.54
CA ALA A 136 8.81 -9.24 -34.98
C ALA A 136 10.10 -9.90 -34.46
N THR A 137 11.22 -9.18 -34.54
CA THR A 137 12.52 -9.66 -34.05
C THR A 137 12.52 -9.82 -32.53
N PHE A 138 11.95 -8.83 -31.82
CA PHE A 138 11.82 -8.85 -30.37
C PHE A 138 10.95 -10.03 -29.90
N VAL A 139 9.75 -10.20 -30.44
CA VAL A 139 8.82 -11.27 -30.03
C VAL A 139 9.43 -12.64 -30.28
N ALA A 140 10.07 -12.85 -31.44
CA ALA A 140 10.71 -14.13 -31.76
C ALA A 140 11.83 -14.48 -30.74
N LEU A 141 12.71 -13.52 -30.43
CA LEU A 141 13.77 -13.70 -29.43
C LEU A 141 13.21 -13.88 -28.02
N ALA A 142 12.27 -13.03 -27.60
CA ALA A 142 11.68 -13.07 -26.26
C ALA A 142 10.94 -14.39 -26.02
N THR A 143 10.23 -14.92 -27.02
CA THR A 143 9.55 -16.22 -26.96
C THR A 143 10.56 -17.33 -26.70
N ARG A 144 11.67 -17.33 -27.46
CA ARG A 144 12.77 -18.29 -27.29
C ARG A 144 13.45 -18.19 -25.94
N MET A 145 13.72 -16.98 -25.49
CA MET A 145 14.30 -16.74 -24.17
C MET A 145 13.36 -17.24 -23.06
N ALA A 146 12.07 -16.94 -23.14
CA ALA A 146 11.08 -17.40 -22.17
C ALA A 146 10.99 -18.93 -22.11
N ALA A 147 11.13 -19.64 -23.25
CA ALA A 147 11.20 -21.09 -23.32
C ALA A 147 12.49 -21.67 -22.72
N GLY A 148 13.63 -20.96 -22.84
CA GLY A 148 14.93 -21.39 -22.30
C GLY A 148 15.17 -21.01 -20.84
N SER A 149 15.30 -19.71 -20.54
CA SER A 149 15.71 -19.15 -19.24
C SER A 149 14.92 -17.90 -18.86
N ALA A 150 14.56 -17.74 -17.59
CA ALA A 150 13.86 -16.54 -17.10
C ALA A 150 14.73 -15.27 -17.02
N ARG A 151 16.06 -15.40 -17.15
CA ARG A 151 17.00 -14.28 -16.96
C ARG A 151 16.96 -13.30 -18.13
N GLY A 152 16.77 -12.02 -17.83
CA GLY A 152 16.89 -10.91 -18.79
C GLY A 152 15.57 -10.37 -19.36
N LEU A 153 14.42 -10.89 -18.91
CA LEU A 153 13.11 -10.41 -19.35
C LEU A 153 12.42 -9.43 -18.37
N SER A 154 13.05 -9.03 -17.27
CA SER A 154 12.38 -8.29 -16.18
C SER A 154 12.46 -6.76 -16.27
N GLY A 155 13.43 -6.20 -17.01
CA GLY A 155 13.71 -4.76 -17.03
C GLY A 155 12.60 -3.89 -17.66
N ALA A 156 12.50 -2.62 -17.25
CA ALA A 156 11.45 -1.69 -17.67
C ALA A 156 11.33 -1.54 -19.20
N GLY A 157 12.46 -1.45 -19.92
CA GLY A 157 12.48 -1.39 -21.38
C GLY A 157 11.98 -2.68 -22.06
N ILE A 158 12.23 -3.85 -21.46
CA ILE A 158 11.71 -5.13 -21.98
C ILE A 158 10.21 -5.25 -21.69
N ARG A 159 9.77 -4.87 -20.48
CA ARG A 159 8.34 -4.78 -20.14
C ARG A 159 7.57 -3.88 -21.10
N ALA A 160 8.13 -2.73 -21.43
CA ALA A 160 7.55 -1.82 -22.41
C ALA A 160 7.40 -2.47 -23.80
N ARG A 161 8.41 -3.21 -24.27
CA ARG A 161 8.34 -3.94 -25.56
C ARG A 161 7.32 -5.07 -25.55
N VAL A 162 7.23 -5.84 -24.47
CA VAL A 162 6.20 -6.88 -24.32
C VAL A 162 4.82 -6.24 -24.30
N MET A 163 4.63 -5.17 -23.53
CA MET A 163 3.38 -4.42 -23.49
C MET A 163 2.98 -3.96 -24.90
N LEU A 164 3.86 -3.25 -25.61
CA LEU A 164 3.59 -2.77 -26.97
C LEU A 164 3.29 -3.93 -27.95
N SER A 165 3.96 -5.07 -27.79
CA SER A 165 3.70 -6.25 -28.63
C SER A 165 2.33 -6.88 -28.35
N LEU A 166 1.90 -6.92 -27.09
CA LEU A 166 0.57 -7.42 -26.69
C LEU A 166 -0.56 -6.48 -27.13
N TRP A 167 -0.24 -5.21 -27.39
CA TRP A 167 -1.14 -4.20 -27.91
C TRP A 167 -1.38 -4.28 -29.42
N LEU A 168 -0.57 -5.05 -30.14
CA LEU A 168 -0.73 -5.19 -31.58
C LEU A 168 -2.06 -5.89 -31.92
N PRO A 169 -2.81 -5.38 -32.93
CA PRO A 169 -3.98 -6.07 -33.46
C PRO A 169 -3.62 -7.48 -33.95
N ALA A 170 -4.51 -8.46 -33.84
CA ALA A 170 -4.14 -9.83 -34.22
C ALA A 170 -3.99 -10.05 -35.73
N GLY A 171 -4.45 -9.11 -36.57
CA GLY A 171 -4.15 -9.09 -38.00
C GLY A 171 -2.70 -8.75 -38.34
N THR A 172 -1.86 -8.48 -37.34
CA THR A 172 -0.41 -8.30 -37.51
C THR A 172 0.25 -9.68 -37.57
N ASP A 173 1.09 -9.97 -38.57
CA ASP A 173 1.80 -11.26 -38.77
C ASP A 173 2.87 -11.58 -37.69
N ILE A 174 2.68 -11.12 -36.45
CA ILE A 174 3.62 -11.27 -35.32
C ILE A 174 3.02 -12.23 -34.28
N PRO A 175 3.64 -13.40 -34.03
CA PRO A 175 3.09 -14.44 -33.15
C PRO A 175 3.34 -14.12 -31.66
N VAL A 176 2.58 -13.19 -31.08
CA VAL A 176 2.72 -12.76 -29.67
C VAL A 176 2.08 -13.73 -28.67
N ASP A 177 1.03 -14.45 -29.05
CA ASP A 177 0.28 -15.32 -28.12
C ASP A 177 1.15 -16.46 -27.52
N PRO A 178 2.06 -17.11 -28.28
CA PRO A 178 3.06 -18.04 -27.73
C PRO A 178 3.93 -17.45 -26.61
N LEU A 179 4.38 -16.19 -26.76
CA LEU A 179 5.15 -15.50 -25.72
C LEU A 179 4.32 -15.35 -24.45
N ALA A 180 3.07 -14.91 -24.57
CA ALA A 180 2.17 -14.74 -23.43
C ALA A 180 1.96 -16.05 -22.67
N LEU A 181 1.75 -17.16 -23.38
CA LEU A 181 1.59 -18.49 -22.77
C LEU A 181 2.85 -18.93 -22.00
N LEU A 182 4.05 -18.67 -22.53
CA LEU A 182 5.32 -18.99 -21.86
C LEU A 182 5.56 -18.14 -20.60
N LEU A 183 5.27 -16.84 -20.68
CA LEU A 183 5.36 -15.93 -19.53
C LEU A 183 4.38 -16.36 -18.42
N ALA A 184 3.21 -16.88 -18.78
CA ALA A 184 2.21 -17.33 -17.83
C ALA A 184 2.51 -18.72 -17.22
N SER A 185 3.02 -19.66 -18.01
CA SER A 185 3.17 -21.07 -17.61
C SER A 185 4.35 -21.35 -16.68
N ARG A 186 5.40 -20.52 -16.71
CA ARG A 186 6.60 -20.69 -15.86
C ARG A 186 6.44 -19.96 -14.54
N ARG A 187 6.63 -20.67 -13.41
CA ARG A 187 6.43 -20.13 -12.05
C ARG A 187 7.20 -18.83 -11.77
N GLU A 188 8.47 -18.76 -12.17
CA GLU A 188 9.31 -17.56 -11.96
C GLU A 188 8.79 -16.36 -12.78
N LEU A 189 8.49 -16.56 -14.06
CA LEU A 189 7.98 -15.51 -14.94
C LEU A 189 6.55 -15.10 -14.56
N SER A 190 5.69 -16.06 -14.23
CA SER A 190 4.32 -15.82 -13.80
C SER A 190 4.25 -14.94 -12.55
N ARG A 191 5.19 -15.12 -11.62
CA ARG A 191 5.29 -14.23 -10.45
C ARG A 191 5.52 -12.78 -10.85
N ASP A 192 6.44 -12.53 -11.78
CA ASP A 192 6.89 -11.19 -12.15
C ASP A 192 5.97 -10.49 -13.16
N TRP A 193 5.27 -11.26 -14.00
CA TRP A 193 4.44 -10.76 -15.10
C TRP A 193 2.93 -10.81 -14.83
N ILE A 194 2.48 -11.65 -13.89
CA ILE A 194 1.06 -11.82 -13.58
C ILE A 194 0.79 -11.56 -12.10
N ALA A 195 1.41 -12.32 -11.20
CA ALA A 195 1.03 -12.31 -9.78
C ALA A 195 1.33 -10.95 -9.11
N ALA A 196 2.57 -10.46 -9.18
CA ALA A 196 2.91 -9.15 -8.61
C ALA A 196 2.21 -7.98 -9.34
N PRO A 197 2.17 -7.95 -10.68
CA PRO A 197 1.42 -6.92 -11.41
C PRO A 197 -0.09 -6.91 -11.16
N SER A 198 -0.70 -8.02 -10.73
CA SER A 198 -2.16 -8.10 -10.50
C SER A 198 -2.70 -7.18 -9.39
N THR A 199 -1.81 -6.73 -8.50
CA THR A 199 -2.11 -5.76 -7.44
C THR A 199 -1.33 -4.45 -7.62
N GLY A 200 -0.66 -4.28 -8.77
CA GLY A 200 0.16 -3.12 -9.11
C GLY A 200 -0.67 -1.91 -9.55
N SER A 201 -0.01 -0.96 -10.20
CA SER A 201 -0.64 0.18 -10.89
C SER A 201 -1.57 -0.27 -12.01
N LEU A 202 -2.46 0.61 -12.46
CA LEU A 202 -3.41 0.32 -13.54
C LEU A 202 -2.73 -0.26 -14.82
N PRO A 203 -1.62 0.31 -15.34
CA PRO A 203 -0.88 -0.27 -16.46
C PRO A 203 -0.38 -1.70 -16.20
N GLU A 204 0.07 -2.00 -14.98
CA GLU A 204 0.57 -3.33 -14.60
C GLU A 204 -0.56 -4.36 -14.52
N ARG A 205 -1.68 -4.01 -13.87
CA ARG A 205 -2.87 -4.87 -13.80
C ARG A 205 -3.43 -5.14 -15.19
N ARG A 206 -3.50 -4.12 -16.03
CA ARG A 206 -3.93 -4.23 -17.43
C ARG A 206 -3.00 -5.11 -18.26
N LEU A 207 -1.69 -4.96 -18.09
CA LEU A 207 -0.69 -5.80 -18.76
C LEU A 207 -0.86 -7.28 -18.37
N ALA A 208 -1.01 -7.57 -17.08
CA ALA A 208 -1.25 -8.93 -16.60
C ALA A 208 -2.56 -9.51 -17.15
N ALA A 209 -3.64 -8.73 -17.14
CA ALA A 209 -4.93 -9.16 -17.68
C ALA A 209 -4.87 -9.46 -19.19
N ARG A 210 -4.20 -8.61 -19.98
CA ARG A 210 -3.96 -8.85 -21.41
C ARG A 210 -3.09 -10.08 -21.65
N LEU A 211 -2.05 -10.28 -20.86
CA LEU A 211 -1.19 -11.45 -20.98
C LEU A 211 -1.98 -12.73 -20.72
N LEU A 212 -2.86 -12.75 -19.71
CA LEU A 212 -3.77 -13.87 -19.46
C LEU A 212 -4.74 -14.12 -20.62
N GLU A 213 -5.30 -13.07 -21.22
CA GLU A 213 -6.15 -13.19 -22.41
C GLU A 213 -5.40 -13.81 -23.59
N ARG A 214 -4.20 -13.31 -23.91
CA ARG A 214 -3.36 -13.83 -25.01
C ARG A 214 -2.91 -15.27 -24.75
N ALA A 215 -2.58 -15.61 -23.50
CA ALA A 215 -2.26 -16.98 -23.10
C ALA A 215 -3.48 -17.92 -23.23
N ALA A 216 -4.66 -17.47 -22.85
CA ALA A 216 -5.91 -18.23 -22.99
C ALA A 216 -6.27 -18.46 -24.47
N ARG A 217 -6.06 -17.44 -25.32
CA ARG A 217 -6.21 -17.54 -26.78
C ARG A 217 -5.30 -18.62 -27.37
N GLU A 218 -4.00 -18.59 -27.06
CA GLU A 218 -3.04 -19.61 -27.52
C GLU A 218 -3.38 -21.01 -27.00
N ALA A 219 -3.74 -21.13 -25.72
CA ALA A 219 -4.10 -22.41 -25.12
C ALA A 219 -5.35 -23.02 -25.77
N THR A 220 -6.37 -22.19 -26.05
CA THR A 220 -7.60 -22.60 -26.73
C THR A 220 -7.33 -23.02 -28.17
N ARG A 221 -6.54 -22.23 -28.91
CA ARG A 221 -6.11 -22.53 -30.28
C ARG A 221 -5.40 -23.90 -30.36
N ARG A 222 -4.51 -24.20 -29.42
CA ARG A 222 -3.79 -25.48 -29.33
C ARG A 222 -4.69 -26.65 -28.97
N ALA A 223 -5.61 -26.47 -28.03
CA ALA A 223 -6.59 -27.48 -27.68
C ALA A 223 -7.46 -27.87 -28.89
N MET A 224 -7.91 -26.89 -29.69
CA MET A 224 -8.63 -27.15 -30.94
C MET A 224 -7.79 -27.91 -31.98
N GLN A 225 -6.45 -27.83 -31.88
CA GLN A 225 -5.50 -28.58 -32.71
C GLN A 225 -5.10 -29.94 -32.09
N GLY A 226 -5.62 -30.30 -30.92
CA GLY A 226 -5.37 -31.55 -30.22
C GLY A 226 -4.28 -31.53 -29.15
N ASP A 227 -3.70 -30.36 -28.83
CA ASP A 227 -2.74 -30.17 -27.73
C ASP A 227 -3.42 -29.56 -26.49
N ASP A 228 -3.80 -30.43 -25.55
CA ASP A 228 -4.45 -30.04 -24.29
C ASP A 228 -3.47 -29.61 -23.19
N LEU A 229 -2.16 -29.77 -23.39
CA LEU A 229 -1.17 -29.49 -22.34
C LEU A 229 -1.26 -28.04 -21.80
N PRO A 230 -1.42 -27.00 -22.64
CA PRO A 230 -1.59 -25.62 -22.18
C PRO A 230 -2.81 -25.38 -21.29
N LEU A 231 -3.89 -26.17 -21.44
CA LEU A 231 -5.11 -25.99 -20.66
C LEU A 231 -4.90 -26.29 -19.17
N ARG A 232 -3.86 -27.05 -18.81
CA ARG A 232 -3.51 -27.32 -17.40
C ARG A 232 -3.30 -26.03 -16.59
N LEU A 233 -2.81 -24.97 -17.22
CA LEU A 233 -2.62 -23.66 -16.61
C LEU A 233 -3.91 -23.11 -16.01
N PHE A 234 -5.04 -23.32 -16.71
CA PHE A 234 -6.33 -22.74 -16.38
C PHE A 234 -7.27 -23.70 -15.64
N ARG A 235 -7.04 -25.01 -15.67
CA ARG A 235 -7.84 -26.00 -14.90
C ARG A 235 -7.77 -25.76 -13.39
N ASN A 236 -6.60 -25.37 -12.86
CA ASN A 236 -6.47 -25.04 -11.44
C ASN A 236 -7.23 -23.76 -11.06
N VAL A 237 -7.44 -22.84 -12.01
CA VAL A 237 -8.18 -21.59 -11.79
C VAL A 237 -9.68 -21.86 -11.59
N SER A 238 -10.26 -22.78 -12.36
CA SER A 238 -11.66 -23.20 -12.17
C SER A 238 -11.87 -24.04 -10.91
N ASP A 239 -10.91 -24.91 -10.55
CA ASP A 239 -11.00 -25.77 -9.36
C ASP A 239 -10.79 -25.02 -8.03
N GLY A 240 -9.93 -23.98 -8.00
CA GLY A 240 -9.60 -23.20 -6.81
C GLY A 240 -10.76 -22.45 -6.16
N ARG A 241 -11.91 -22.34 -6.85
CA ARG A 241 -13.16 -21.77 -6.31
C ARG A 241 -13.97 -22.76 -5.47
N ARG A 242 -13.75 -24.08 -5.64
CA ARG A 242 -14.50 -25.15 -4.95
C ARG A 242 -13.90 -25.56 -3.60
N ARG A 243 -12.71 -25.09 -3.23
CA ARG A 243 -12.05 -25.41 -1.95
C ARG A 243 -11.82 -24.11 -1.15
N ASP A 244 -12.16 -24.12 0.13
CA ASP A 244 -11.71 -23.09 1.07
C ASP A 244 -10.17 -23.04 1.03
N LEU A 245 -9.65 -21.90 0.56
CA LEU A 245 -8.26 -21.73 0.18
C LEU A 245 -7.37 -21.69 1.43
N ASP A 246 -6.70 -22.81 1.68
CA ASP A 246 -5.45 -22.81 2.45
C ASP A 246 -4.45 -21.90 1.70
N ARG A 247 -3.86 -20.93 2.40
CA ARG A 247 -3.21 -19.71 1.86
C ARG A 247 -1.91 -19.93 1.06
N SER A 248 -1.66 -21.10 0.46
CA SER A 248 -0.43 -21.35 -0.31
C SER A 248 -0.62 -22.36 -1.44
N ALA A 249 -0.56 -21.92 -2.71
CA ALA A 249 0.14 -22.64 -3.79
C ALA A 249 0.12 -21.91 -5.17
N ASP A 250 -1.04 -21.43 -5.65
CA ASP A 250 -1.19 -21.06 -7.08
C ASP A 250 -1.39 -19.56 -7.31
N GLY A 251 -0.30 -18.86 -7.66
CA GLY A 251 -0.29 -17.41 -7.90
C GLY A 251 -1.18 -16.92 -9.05
N ILE A 252 -1.46 -17.78 -10.04
CA ILE A 252 -2.30 -17.42 -11.20
C ILE A 252 -3.79 -17.42 -10.85
N ALA A 253 -4.26 -18.38 -10.04
CA ALA A 253 -5.65 -18.44 -9.63
C ALA A 253 -6.03 -17.20 -8.80
N LEU A 254 -5.15 -16.80 -7.87
CA LEU A 254 -5.33 -15.57 -7.11
C LEU A 254 -5.30 -14.33 -8.02
N ALA A 255 -4.30 -14.22 -8.91
CA ALA A 255 -4.22 -13.09 -9.84
C ALA A 255 -5.45 -12.99 -10.76
N TRP A 256 -5.94 -14.13 -11.27
CA TRP A 256 -7.16 -14.19 -12.07
C TRP A 256 -8.36 -13.65 -11.30
N GLN A 257 -8.55 -14.08 -10.05
CA GLN A 257 -9.64 -13.60 -9.19
C GLN A 257 -9.52 -12.10 -8.91
N THR A 258 -8.31 -11.63 -8.57
CA THR A 258 -8.04 -10.20 -8.31
C THR A 258 -8.33 -9.34 -9.53
N LEU A 259 -7.81 -9.72 -10.70
CA LEU A 259 -7.98 -8.97 -11.95
C LEU A 259 -9.42 -8.99 -12.46
N LEU A 260 -10.12 -10.12 -12.30
CA LEU A 260 -11.53 -10.21 -12.65
C LEU A 260 -12.41 -9.43 -11.66
N ALA A 261 -12.00 -9.36 -10.38
CA ALA A 261 -12.68 -8.58 -9.35
C ALA A 261 -12.42 -7.06 -9.47
N ASP A 262 -11.42 -6.64 -10.25
CA ASP A 262 -11.11 -5.23 -10.49
C ASP A 262 -12.36 -4.44 -10.92
N ARG A 263 -12.47 -3.21 -10.41
CA ARG A 263 -13.55 -2.28 -10.76
C ARG A 263 -13.31 -1.58 -12.09
N GLU A 264 -12.09 -1.58 -12.60
CA GLU A 264 -11.72 -0.89 -13.83
C GLU A 264 -11.99 -1.76 -15.07
N PRO A 265 -12.94 -1.38 -15.96
CA PRO A 265 -13.22 -2.10 -17.20
C PRO A 265 -12.01 -2.34 -18.09
N LEU A 266 -11.03 -1.44 -18.11
CA LEU A 266 -9.79 -1.64 -18.88
C LEU A 266 -8.98 -2.87 -18.41
N VAL A 267 -9.23 -3.39 -17.20
CA VAL A 267 -8.56 -4.56 -16.63
C VAL A 267 -9.43 -5.81 -16.77
N TRP A 268 -10.61 -5.83 -16.13
CA TRP A 268 -11.39 -7.06 -16.02
C TRP A 268 -11.94 -7.56 -17.36
N ARG A 269 -12.10 -6.67 -18.37
CA ARG A 269 -12.59 -7.06 -19.70
C ARG A 269 -11.70 -8.11 -20.37
N HIS A 270 -10.38 -8.02 -20.16
CA HIS A 270 -9.42 -8.95 -20.74
C HIS A 270 -9.50 -10.33 -20.09
N VAL A 271 -9.67 -10.40 -18.76
CA VAL A 271 -9.90 -11.67 -18.05
C VAL A 271 -11.27 -12.26 -18.36
N ALA A 272 -12.30 -11.40 -18.52
CA ALA A 272 -13.62 -11.84 -18.96
C ALA A 272 -13.58 -12.43 -20.38
N ALA A 273 -12.82 -11.82 -21.30
CA ALA A 273 -12.60 -12.36 -22.65
C ALA A 273 -11.84 -13.70 -22.59
N ALA A 274 -10.78 -13.78 -21.78
CA ALA A 274 -10.03 -15.03 -21.54
C ALA A 274 -10.95 -16.17 -21.08
N ARG A 275 -11.86 -15.89 -20.15
CA ARG A 275 -12.88 -16.85 -19.69
C ARG A 275 -13.81 -17.30 -20.83
N GLY A 276 -14.24 -16.37 -21.67
CA GLY A 276 -15.11 -16.65 -22.81
C GLY A 276 -14.48 -17.59 -23.84
N LEU A 277 -13.18 -17.42 -24.11
CA LEU A 277 -12.40 -18.32 -24.97
C LEU A 277 -12.29 -19.72 -24.37
N LEU A 278 -11.90 -19.79 -23.09
CA LEU A 278 -11.74 -21.05 -22.39
C LEU A 278 -13.05 -21.82 -22.23
N ALA A 279 -14.21 -21.14 -22.19
CA ALA A 279 -15.52 -21.78 -22.13
C ALA A 279 -15.82 -22.69 -23.34
N GLY A 280 -15.18 -22.50 -24.49
CA GLY A 280 -15.33 -23.39 -25.65
C GLY A 280 -14.63 -24.74 -25.50
N VAL A 281 -13.61 -24.82 -24.63
CA VAL A 281 -12.75 -26.00 -24.46
C VAL A 281 -12.76 -26.57 -23.03
N LEU A 282 -13.21 -25.80 -22.04
CA LEU A 282 -13.31 -26.18 -20.63
C LEU A 282 -14.76 -25.99 -20.12
N PRO A 283 -15.47 -27.09 -19.79
CA PRO A 283 -16.87 -27.04 -19.36
C PRO A 283 -17.14 -26.20 -18.11
N ASP A 284 -16.23 -26.20 -17.12
CA ASP A 284 -16.42 -25.43 -15.89
C ASP A 284 -16.57 -23.92 -16.18
N PHE A 285 -15.78 -23.36 -17.11
CA PHE A 285 -15.91 -21.96 -17.50
C PHE A 285 -17.22 -21.68 -18.26
N ALA A 286 -17.73 -22.63 -19.03
CA ALA A 286 -19.02 -22.50 -19.69
C ALA A 286 -20.18 -22.43 -18.68
N GLU A 287 -20.12 -23.24 -17.63
CA GLU A 287 -21.06 -23.18 -16.50
C GLU A 287 -20.96 -21.85 -15.75
N GLU A 288 -19.73 -21.35 -15.50
CA GLU A 288 -19.52 -20.05 -14.85
C GLU A 288 -20.12 -18.88 -15.63
N VAL A 289 -19.91 -18.84 -16.95
CA VAL A 289 -20.48 -17.77 -17.80
C VAL A 289 -22.00 -17.81 -17.74
N ARG A 290 -22.61 -18.99 -17.71
CA ARG A 290 -24.06 -19.15 -17.58
C ARG A 290 -24.56 -18.69 -16.20
N ALA A 291 -23.88 -19.07 -15.13
CA ALA A 291 -24.23 -18.70 -13.76
C ALA A 291 -24.20 -17.18 -13.54
N LEU A 292 -23.26 -16.47 -14.15
CA LEU A 292 -23.12 -15.01 -14.02
C LEU A 292 -24.23 -14.20 -14.69
N LEU A 293 -25.06 -14.84 -15.51
CA LEU A 293 -26.20 -14.22 -16.17
C LEU A 293 -27.53 -14.57 -15.46
N ALA A 294 -27.47 -15.06 -14.22
CA ALA A 294 -28.64 -15.26 -13.38
C ALA A 294 -29.23 -13.92 -12.88
N GLN A 295 -30.55 -13.87 -12.73
CA GLN A 295 -31.29 -12.62 -12.46
C GLN A 295 -31.12 -12.06 -11.04
N ASP A 296 -30.61 -12.86 -10.11
CA ASP A 296 -30.40 -12.54 -8.69
C ASP A 296 -29.03 -11.92 -8.40
N LEU A 297 -28.18 -11.79 -9.41
CA LEU A 297 -26.82 -11.23 -9.29
C LEU A 297 -26.78 -9.71 -9.48
N SER A 298 -25.60 -9.12 -9.24
CA SER A 298 -25.38 -7.69 -9.37
C SER A 298 -25.11 -7.24 -10.83
N PRO A 299 -25.36 -5.96 -11.18
CA PRO A 299 -25.03 -5.43 -12.51
C PRO A 299 -23.56 -5.61 -12.91
N THR A 300 -22.63 -5.61 -11.95
CA THR A 300 -21.20 -5.83 -12.24
C THR A 300 -20.94 -7.27 -12.70
N GLU A 301 -21.62 -8.25 -12.11
CA GLU A 301 -21.51 -9.66 -12.48
C GLU A 301 -22.12 -9.92 -13.86
N TRP A 302 -23.29 -9.33 -14.15
CA TRP A 302 -23.93 -9.41 -15.47
C TRP A 302 -23.03 -8.86 -16.56
N ARG A 303 -22.44 -7.68 -16.38
CA ARG A 303 -21.50 -7.07 -17.35
C ARG A 303 -20.30 -7.98 -17.63
N ARG A 304 -19.69 -8.56 -16.58
CA ARG A 304 -18.58 -9.51 -16.72
C ARG A 304 -19.00 -10.80 -17.45
N GLY A 305 -20.19 -11.32 -17.15
CA GLY A 305 -20.76 -12.48 -17.84
C GLY A 305 -21.02 -12.19 -19.33
N ALA A 306 -21.58 -11.02 -19.63
CA ALA A 306 -21.90 -10.59 -20.99
C ALA A 306 -20.65 -10.38 -21.85
N ALA A 307 -19.59 -9.79 -21.29
CA ALA A 307 -18.29 -9.70 -21.96
C ALA A 307 -17.70 -11.09 -22.29
N SER A 308 -17.78 -12.04 -21.36
CA SER A 308 -17.36 -13.42 -21.61
C SER A 308 -18.20 -14.11 -22.69
N LEU A 309 -19.52 -13.93 -22.67
CA LEU A 309 -20.42 -14.50 -23.67
C LEU A 309 -20.11 -13.97 -25.07
N ALA A 310 -19.84 -12.67 -25.21
CA ALA A 310 -19.45 -12.07 -26.48
C ALA A 310 -18.09 -12.62 -26.98
N ALA A 311 -17.12 -12.81 -26.08
CA ALA A 311 -15.83 -13.40 -26.45
C ALA A 311 -15.93 -14.88 -26.85
N SER A 312 -16.89 -15.63 -26.32
CA SER A 312 -17.14 -17.03 -26.72
C SER A 312 -17.54 -17.19 -28.19
N VAL A 313 -17.96 -16.12 -28.89
CA VAL A 313 -18.19 -16.15 -30.34
C VAL A 313 -16.93 -16.54 -31.11
N ALA A 314 -15.73 -16.29 -30.57
CA ALA A 314 -14.47 -16.70 -31.18
C ALA A 314 -14.27 -18.23 -31.29
N VAL A 315 -15.02 -19.02 -30.52
CA VAL A 315 -14.85 -20.48 -30.38
C VAL A 315 -16.14 -21.27 -30.64
N ASP A 316 -17.30 -20.65 -30.40
CA ASP A 316 -18.65 -21.18 -30.63
C ASP A 316 -19.48 -20.08 -31.31
N PRO A 317 -19.20 -19.74 -32.59
CA PRO A 317 -19.78 -18.58 -33.25
C PRO A 317 -21.31 -18.62 -33.29
N ASP A 318 -21.90 -19.75 -33.69
CA ASP A 318 -23.35 -19.89 -33.81
C ASP A 318 -24.05 -19.98 -32.45
N GLY A 319 -23.54 -20.80 -31.53
CA GLY A 319 -24.14 -21.05 -30.23
C GLY A 319 -24.00 -19.87 -29.26
N ALA A 320 -22.87 -19.18 -29.27
CA ALA A 320 -22.66 -18.00 -28.46
C ALA A 320 -23.42 -16.78 -29.01
N LEU A 321 -23.47 -16.59 -30.33
CA LEU A 321 -24.27 -15.52 -30.96
C LEU A 321 -25.76 -15.67 -30.62
N GLY A 322 -26.31 -16.88 -30.73
CA GLY A 322 -27.71 -17.14 -30.39
C GLY A 322 -28.05 -16.75 -28.94
N ARG A 323 -27.22 -17.19 -27.98
CA ARG A 323 -27.37 -16.85 -26.55
C ARG A 323 -27.16 -15.36 -26.28
N ALA A 324 -26.24 -14.72 -26.98
CA ALA A 324 -25.97 -13.29 -26.87
C ALA A 324 -27.18 -12.46 -27.33
N VAL A 325 -27.82 -12.84 -28.44
CA VAL A 325 -29.04 -12.20 -28.94
C VAL A 325 -30.21 -12.43 -27.98
N GLU A 326 -30.33 -13.61 -27.39
CA GLU A 326 -31.34 -13.89 -26.36
C GLU A 326 -31.17 -12.97 -25.15
N LEU A 327 -29.94 -12.79 -24.65
CA LEU A 327 -29.64 -11.88 -23.55
C LEU A 327 -30.01 -10.43 -23.88
N LEU A 328 -29.70 -9.96 -25.09
CA LEU A 328 -30.04 -8.60 -25.56
C LEU A 328 -31.55 -8.37 -25.69
N ARG A 329 -32.35 -9.42 -25.89
CA ARG A 329 -33.82 -9.36 -25.92
C ARG A 329 -34.46 -9.68 -24.57
N GLY A 330 -33.66 -10.08 -23.60
CA GLY A 330 -34.09 -10.49 -22.27
C GLY A 330 -34.35 -9.33 -21.31
N PRO A 331 -34.94 -9.61 -20.13
CA PRO A 331 -35.28 -8.59 -19.14
C PRO A 331 -34.06 -7.96 -18.46
N LEU A 332 -32.89 -8.61 -18.51
CA LEU A 332 -31.66 -8.12 -17.88
C LEU A 332 -31.15 -6.83 -18.52
N LEU A 333 -31.24 -6.70 -19.85
CA LEU A 333 -30.79 -5.48 -20.54
C LEU A 333 -31.60 -4.25 -20.10
N ALA A 334 -32.90 -4.42 -19.84
CA ALA A 334 -33.74 -3.35 -19.34
C ALA A 334 -33.37 -2.92 -17.90
N GLN A 335 -32.80 -3.84 -17.11
CA GLN A 335 -32.32 -3.55 -15.76
C GLN A 335 -30.94 -2.90 -15.76
N ASP A 336 -30.04 -3.30 -16.67
CA ASP A 336 -28.73 -2.69 -16.84
C ASP A 336 -28.33 -2.57 -18.33
N PRO A 337 -28.48 -1.38 -18.93
CA PRO A 337 -28.03 -1.12 -20.30
C PRO A 337 -26.52 -1.32 -20.51
N GLY A 338 -25.73 -1.30 -19.43
CA GLY A 338 -24.30 -1.52 -19.46
C GLY A 338 -23.88 -2.93 -19.91
N ILE A 339 -24.80 -3.90 -19.89
CA ILE A 339 -24.61 -5.23 -20.48
C ILE A 339 -24.19 -5.12 -21.95
N ALA A 340 -24.88 -4.29 -22.73
CA ALA A 340 -24.59 -4.11 -24.15
C ALA A 340 -23.18 -3.54 -24.37
N THR A 341 -22.78 -2.53 -23.59
CA THR A 341 -21.43 -1.94 -23.64
C THR A 341 -20.36 -2.97 -23.26
N ALA A 342 -20.63 -3.81 -22.25
CA ALA A 342 -19.71 -4.85 -21.84
C ALA A 342 -19.52 -5.96 -22.91
N MET A 343 -20.56 -6.28 -23.68
CA MET A 343 -20.44 -7.20 -24.82
C MET A 343 -19.52 -6.64 -25.90
N VAL A 344 -19.59 -5.32 -26.18
CA VAL A 344 -18.65 -4.67 -27.12
C VAL A 344 -17.20 -4.84 -26.69
N TRP A 345 -16.90 -4.77 -25.39
CA TRP A 345 -15.55 -4.99 -24.87
C TRP A 345 -15.05 -6.44 -24.98
N GLY A 346 -15.95 -7.43 -25.10
CA GLY A 346 -15.60 -8.83 -25.32
C GLY A 346 -15.41 -9.22 -26.79
N LEU A 347 -15.85 -8.37 -27.72
CA LEU A 347 -15.79 -8.63 -29.16
C LEU A 347 -14.41 -8.60 -29.82
N PRO A 348 -13.36 -7.90 -29.34
CA PRO A 348 -12.08 -7.83 -30.07
C PRO A 348 -11.53 -9.20 -30.48
N VAL A 349 -11.55 -10.17 -29.57
CA VAL A 349 -11.04 -11.51 -29.86
C VAL A 349 -11.95 -12.27 -30.83
N ALA A 350 -13.27 -12.09 -30.73
CA ALA A 350 -14.22 -12.67 -31.66
C ALA A 350 -14.09 -12.07 -33.06
N ALA A 351 -13.85 -10.76 -33.17
CA ALA A 351 -13.66 -10.10 -34.45
C ALA A 351 -12.38 -10.56 -35.18
N ASP A 352 -11.34 -10.91 -34.42
CA ASP A 352 -10.11 -11.47 -35.00
C ASP A 352 -10.28 -12.91 -35.50
N ALA A 353 -11.04 -13.75 -34.78
CA ALA A 353 -11.20 -15.18 -35.08
C ALA A 353 -12.36 -15.46 -36.06
N GLU A 354 -13.51 -14.83 -35.80
CA GLU A 354 -14.78 -15.04 -36.49
C GLU A 354 -15.43 -13.68 -36.83
N PRO A 355 -14.85 -12.91 -37.78
CA PRO A 355 -15.22 -11.52 -38.06
C PRO A 355 -16.68 -11.34 -38.46
N GLU A 356 -17.28 -12.28 -39.21
CA GLU A 356 -18.69 -12.17 -39.61
C GLU A 356 -19.65 -12.33 -38.43
N ALA A 357 -19.41 -13.32 -37.56
CA ALA A 357 -20.25 -13.56 -36.39
C ALA A 357 -20.12 -12.40 -35.38
N ALA A 358 -18.91 -11.88 -35.20
CA ALA A 358 -18.65 -10.71 -34.38
C ALA A 358 -19.33 -9.44 -34.92
N ASP A 359 -19.27 -9.18 -36.22
CA ASP A 359 -19.93 -8.02 -36.86
C ASP A 359 -21.47 -8.14 -36.79
N ALA A 360 -22.01 -9.37 -36.91
CA ALA A 360 -23.42 -9.64 -36.72
C ALA A 360 -23.87 -9.34 -35.28
N LEU A 361 -23.12 -9.83 -34.28
CA LEU A 361 -23.39 -9.53 -32.88
C LEU A 361 -23.31 -8.02 -32.59
N LEU A 362 -22.31 -7.32 -33.15
CA LEU A 362 -22.13 -5.89 -32.98
C LEU A 362 -23.33 -5.08 -33.50
N ASP A 363 -23.93 -5.47 -34.63
CA ASP A 363 -25.15 -4.82 -35.14
C ASP A 363 -26.38 -5.10 -34.26
N GLU A 364 -26.52 -6.31 -33.69
CA GLU A 364 -27.58 -6.60 -32.71
C GLU A 364 -27.40 -5.77 -31.42
N ILE A 365 -26.17 -5.64 -30.92
CA ILE A 365 -25.84 -4.80 -29.76
C ILE A 365 -26.22 -3.34 -30.03
N ALA A 366 -25.79 -2.79 -31.17
CA ALA A 366 -26.10 -1.41 -31.56
C ALA A 366 -27.60 -1.20 -31.77
N ARG A 367 -28.35 -2.24 -32.17
CA ARG A 367 -29.81 -2.18 -32.28
C ARG A 367 -30.50 -2.14 -30.92
N ALA A 368 -30.01 -2.91 -29.97
CA ALA A 368 -30.60 -3.01 -28.64
C ALA A 368 -30.31 -1.76 -27.78
N ALA A 369 -29.10 -1.19 -27.87
CA ALA A 369 -28.68 -0.06 -27.04
C ALA A 369 -27.74 0.92 -27.79
N PRO A 370 -28.21 1.64 -28.82
CA PRO A 370 -27.35 2.45 -29.69
C PRO A 370 -26.61 3.58 -28.97
N MET A 371 -27.28 4.29 -28.06
CA MET A 371 -26.66 5.41 -27.33
C MET A 371 -25.61 4.94 -26.31
N ALA A 372 -25.92 3.87 -25.56
CA ALA A 372 -25.05 3.36 -24.50
C ALA A 372 -23.76 2.69 -25.05
N THR A 373 -23.79 2.21 -26.29
CA THR A 373 -22.68 1.48 -26.91
C THR A 373 -21.86 2.31 -27.88
N ALA A 374 -22.34 3.51 -28.27
CA ALA A 374 -21.69 4.37 -29.26
C ALA A 374 -20.20 4.61 -29.01
N GLU A 375 -19.81 4.98 -27.79
CA GLU A 375 -18.41 5.24 -27.44
C GLU A 375 -17.56 3.96 -27.46
N ALA A 376 -18.08 2.86 -26.91
CA ALA A 376 -17.37 1.57 -26.95
C ALA A 376 -17.21 1.04 -28.38
N ILE A 377 -18.17 1.32 -29.28
CA ILE A 377 -18.08 0.98 -30.70
C ILE A 377 -17.01 1.84 -31.39
N VAL A 378 -16.90 3.13 -31.04
CA VAL A 378 -15.77 3.95 -31.46
C VAL A 378 -14.47 3.26 -31.04
N GLU A 379 -14.27 2.96 -29.75
CA GLU A 379 -13.07 2.29 -29.24
C GLU A 379 -12.79 0.93 -29.93
N LEU A 380 -13.82 0.11 -30.17
CA LEU A 380 -13.65 -1.19 -30.84
C LEU A 380 -13.20 -1.04 -32.30
N ARG A 381 -13.85 -0.16 -33.06
CA ARG A 381 -13.49 0.13 -34.46
C ARG A 381 -12.13 0.83 -34.56
N ARG A 382 -11.74 1.54 -33.50
CA ARG A 382 -10.43 2.15 -33.35
C ARG A 382 -9.33 1.09 -33.22
N ASP A 383 -9.58 0.01 -32.48
CA ASP A 383 -8.63 -1.09 -32.25
C ASP A 383 -8.58 -2.09 -33.42
N LEU A 384 -9.67 -2.23 -34.18
CA LEU A 384 -9.80 -3.19 -35.30
C LEU A 384 -9.73 -2.49 -36.67
N ARG A 385 -8.65 -2.73 -37.43
CA ARG A 385 -8.46 -2.17 -38.80
C ARG A 385 -8.66 -3.24 -39.88
N GLY A 386 -9.81 -3.92 -39.86
CA GLY A 386 -10.18 -4.98 -40.80
C GLY A 386 -11.34 -4.63 -41.72
N VAL A 387 -11.38 -5.26 -42.90
CA VAL A 387 -12.50 -5.21 -43.85
C VAL A 387 -13.21 -6.56 -43.80
N THR A 388 -14.54 -6.54 -43.68
CA THR A 388 -15.37 -7.75 -43.70
C THR A 388 -15.36 -8.40 -45.08
N SER A 389 -15.80 -9.67 -45.20
CA SER A 389 -15.94 -10.38 -46.48
C SER A 389 -16.84 -9.68 -47.51
N ARG A 390 -17.63 -8.68 -47.08
CA ARG A 390 -18.47 -7.82 -47.91
C ARG A 390 -17.78 -6.56 -48.42
N GLY A 391 -16.51 -6.34 -48.09
CA GLY A 391 -15.77 -5.13 -48.48
C GLY A 391 -16.08 -3.89 -47.61
N GLU A 392 -16.89 -4.04 -46.57
CA GLU A 392 -17.21 -2.96 -45.61
C GLU A 392 -16.23 -2.98 -44.43
N PRO A 393 -15.82 -1.81 -43.89
CA PRO A 393 -15.09 -1.74 -42.61
C PRO A 393 -15.87 -2.44 -41.48
N PHE A 394 -15.16 -3.16 -40.61
CA PHE A 394 -15.78 -3.82 -39.46
C PHE A 394 -16.62 -2.82 -38.63
N GLY A 395 -17.84 -3.22 -38.25
CA GLY A 395 -18.75 -2.42 -37.44
C GLY A 395 -19.37 -1.20 -38.14
N ALA A 396 -19.23 -1.04 -39.46
CA ALA A 396 -19.78 0.11 -40.20
C ALA A 396 -21.31 0.28 -39.99
N ARG A 397 -22.08 -0.81 -40.05
CA ARG A 397 -23.55 -0.77 -39.85
C ARG A 397 -23.93 -0.36 -38.43
N ALA A 398 -23.25 -0.95 -37.44
CA ALA A 398 -23.43 -0.63 -36.04
C ALA A 398 -23.09 0.85 -35.77
N ALA A 399 -21.97 1.34 -36.30
CA ALA A 399 -21.56 2.73 -36.17
C ALA A 399 -22.56 3.71 -36.79
N ALA A 400 -23.04 3.45 -38.00
CA ALA A 400 -24.06 4.27 -38.66
C ALA A 400 -25.38 4.31 -37.86
N ARG A 401 -25.75 3.21 -37.20
CA ARG A 401 -26.92 3.15 -36.33
C ARG A 401 -26.74 4.01 -35.08
N CYS A 402 -25.60 3.91 -34.41
CA CYS A 402 -25.29 4.71 -33.23
C CYS A 402 -25.17 6.20 -33.57
N ALA A 403 -24.56 6.54 -34.72
CA ALA A 403 -24.45 7.93 -35.18
C ALA A 403 -25.82 8.58 -35.39
N ARG A 404 -26.75 7.88 -36.07
CA ARG A 404 -28.14 8.34 -36.24
C ARG A 404 -28.87 8.51 -34.91
N ALA A 405 -28.75 7.55 -34.01
CA ALA A 405 -29.40 7.65 -32.69
C ALA A 405 -28.86 8.83 -31.85
N LEU A 406 -27.57 9.15 -31.97
CA LEU A 406 -26.99 10.33 -31.33
C LEU A 406 -27.47 11.62 -32.00
N GLU A 407 -27.58 11.65 -33.32
CA GLU A 407 -28.12 12.79 -34.07
C GLU A 407 -29.55 13.12 -33.63
N ASP A 408 -30.44 12.12 -33.62
CA ASP A 408 -31.82 12.25 -33.15
C ASP A 408 -31.88 12.78 -31.70
N ALA A 409 -30.97 12.32 -30.83
CA ALA A 409 -30.91 12.75 -29.44
C ALA A 409 -30.37 14.19 -29.29
N ILE A 410 -29.47 14.63 -30.16
CA ILE A 410 -28.93 16.00 -30.19
C ILE A 410 -30.00 16.98 -30.68
N GLU A 411 -30.84 16.59 -31.64
CA GLU A 411 -31.88 17.43 -32.25
C GLU A 411 -33.19 17.51 -31.44
N ALA A 412 -33.39 16.63 -30.45
CA ALA A 412 -34.55 16.65 -29.56
C ALA A 412 -34.71 17.96 -28.75
N PRO A 413 -35.95 18.40 -28.41
CA PRO A 413 -36.21 19.71 -27.80
C PRO A 413 -35.52 19.91 -26.43
N PRO A 414 -35.15 21.18 -26.10
CA PRO A 414 -34.16 21.52 -25.06
C PRO A 414 -34.54 21.23 -23.60
N SER A 415 -35.68 20.61 -23.29
CA SER A 415 -36.09 20.35 -21.90
C SER A 415 -35.17 19.38 -21.13
N ALA A 416 -34.31 18.62 -21.82
CA ALA A 416 -33.31 17.72 -21.22
C ALA A 416 -31.86 18.26 -21.29
N HIS A 417 -31.50 19.05 -22.31
CA HIS A 417 -30.14 19.52 -22.58
C HIS A 417 -29.73 20.77 -21.80
N VAL A 418 -30.69 21.48 -21.19
CA VAL A 418 -30.43 22.75 -20.47
C VAL A 418 -29.63 22.55 -19.18
N ARG A 419 -29.59 21.34 -18.60
CA ARG A 419 -28.86 21.05 -17.34
C ARG A 419 -27.51 20.33 -17.51
N ASP A 420 -27.21 19.77 -18.69
CA ASP A 420 -25.95 19.07 -18.97
C ASP A 420 -25.52 19.22 -20.45
N ASP A 421 -24.97 20.38 -20.78
CA ASP A 421 -24.40 20.64 -22.10
C ASP A 421 -23.14 19.81 -22.43
N GLY A 422 -22.51 19.20 -21.41
CA GLY A 422 -21.41 18.25 -21.56
C GLY A 422 -21.85 16.95 -22.22
N LEU A 423 -23.06 16.48 -21.91
CA LEU A 423 -23.65 15.31 -22.57
C LEU A 423 -23.82 15.53 -24.08
N ALA A 424 -24.35 16.70 -24.47
CA ALA A 424 -24.50 17.06 -25.88
C ALA A 424 -23.14 17.29 -26.57
N ALA A 425 -22.13 17.79 -25.85
CA ALA A 425 -20.75 17.88 -26.34
C ALA A 425 -20.17 16.50 -26.66
N LEU A 426 -20.29 15.59 -25.69
CA LEU A 426 -19.82 14.22 -25.81
C LEU A 426 -20.52 13.49 -26.95
N ALA A 427 -21.85 13.61 -27.04
CA ALA A 427 -22.64 13.01 -28.11
C ALA A 427 -22.16 13.49 -29.49
N ARG A 428 -21.91 14.79 -29.67
CA ARG A 428 -21.36 15.34 -30.92
C ARG A 428 -19.97 14.82 -31.27
N VAL A 429 -19.07 14.75 -30.28
CA VAL A 429 -17.72 14.23 -30.47
C VAL A 429 -17.76 12.74 -30.86
N VAL A 430 -18.58 11.94 -30.18
CA VAL A 430 -18.75 10.51 -30.48
C VAL A 430 -19.42 10.31 -31.85
N GLN A 431 -20.45 11.08 -32.18
CA GLN A 431 -21.11 11.04 -33.50
C GLN A 431 -20.12 11.35 -34.63
N ARG A 432 -19.28 12.39 -34.47
CA ARG A 432 -18.23 12.74 -35.42
C ARG A 432 -17.25 11.58 -35.61
N ASP A 433 -16.79 10.98 -34.53
CA ASP A 433 -15.84 9.87 -34.57
C ASP A 433 -16.45 8.58 -35.16
N LEU A 434 -17.76 8.37 -35.03
CA LEU A 434 -18.48 7.26 -35.68
C LEU A 434 -18.66 7.47 -37.19
N SER A 435 -18.83 8.72 -37.62
CA SER A 435 -19.15 9.10 -39.00
C SER A 435 -17.92 9.19 -39.91
N MET A 436 -16.73 9.35 -39.34
CA MET A 436 -15.49 9.47 -40.10
C MET A 436 -14.72 8.14 -40.13
N ASP A 437 -14.74 7.46 -41.28
CA ASP A 437 -13.80 6.36 -41.58
C ASP A 437 -12.42 6.95 -41.90
N GLY A 438 -11.68 7.38 -40.87
CA GLY A 438 -10.20 7.47 -40.89
C GLY A 438 -9.54 8.83 -41.17
N ALA A 439 -10.25 9.91 -41.51
CA ALA A 439 -9.59 11.17 -41.97
C ALA A 439 -9.56 12.33 -40.95
N GLY A 440 -10.07 12.14 -39.73
CA GLY A 440 -10.12 13.17 -38.68
C GLY A 440 -9.57 12.67 -37.35
N VAL A 441 -8.52 11.84 -37.38
CA VAL A 441 -7.91 11.28 -36.18
C VAL A 441 -7.40 12.43 -35.31
N ALA A 442 -7.88 12.50 -34.06
CA ALA A 442 -7.24 13.22 -32.97
C ALA A 442 -5.72 13.23 -33.17
N LEU A 443 -5.10 14.41 -33.34
CA LEU A 443 -3.70 14.55 -33.77
C LEU A 443 -2.77 13.67 -32.93
N LEU A 444 -3.04 13.59 -31.61
CA LEU A 444 -2.29 12.78 -30.66
C LEU A 444 -2.35 11.28 -31.00
N ARG A 445 -3.54 10.75 -31.28
CA ARG A 445 -3.72 9.33 -31.60
C ARG A 445 -3.04 8.95 -32.91
N GLY A 446 -3.13 9.80 -33.93
CA GLY A 446 -2.45 9.57 -35.21
C GLY A 446 -0.93 9.47 -35.02
N ALA A 447 -0.36 10.30 -34.15
CA ALA A 447 1.05 10.25 -33.80
C ALA A 447 1.41 8.97 -33.02
N LEU A 448 0.59 8.54 -32.06
CA LEU A 448 0.80 7.29 -31.32
C LEU A 448 0.73 6.06 -32.23
N ASP A 449 -0.28 5.97 -33.09
CA ASP A 449 -0.41 4.90 -34.08
C ASP A 449 0.80 4.89 -35.02
N GLY A 450 1.27 6.07 -35.45
CA GLY A 450 2.47 6.23 -36.26
C GLY A 450 3.75 5.76 -35.54
N ALA A 451 3.84 5.94 -34.23
CA ALA A 451 4.95 5.47 -33.40
C ALA A 451 4.91 3.95 -33.16
N VAL A 452 3.73 3.38 -32.93
CA VAL A 452 3.55 1.91 -32.84
C VAL A 452 3.86 1.25 -34.18
N ALA A 453 3.41 1.81 -35.30
CA ALA A 453 3.74 1.32 -36.64
C ALA A 453 5.26 1.35 -36.88
N ALA A 454 5.95 2.42 -36.47
CA ALA A 454 7.41 2.46 -36.55
C ALA A 454 8.08 1.37 -35.69
N PHE A 455 7.55 1.04 -34.51
CA PHE A 455 8.08 -0.09 -33.71
C PHE A 455 7.94 -1.43 -34.42
N VAL A 456 6.83 -1.62 -35.16
CA VAL A 456 6.57 -2.84 -35.95
C VAL A 456 7.48 -2.92 -37.18
N GLU A 457 7.58 -1.83 -37.94
CA GLU A 457 8.24 -1.82 -39.25
C GLU A 457 9.74 -1.59 -39.16
N THR A 458 10.17 -0.51 -38.50
CA THR A 458 11.55 -0.01 -38.57
C THR A 458 12.35 -0.22 -37.29
N GLY A 459 11.70 -0.21 -36.13
CA GLY A 459 12.25 -0.55 -34.82
C GLY A 459 12.19 0.56 -33.77
N PRO A 460 12.76 0.30 -32.58
CA PRO A 460 12.52 1.09 -31.37
C PRO A 460 13.08 2.51 -31.41
N ARG A 461 14.12 2.78 -32.21
CA ARG A 461 14.72 4.13 -32.31
C ARG A 461 13.80 5.11 -33.02
N GLU A 462 13.25 4.74 -34.17
CA GLU A 462 12.30 5.58 -34.90
C GLU A 462 10.98 5.70 -34.13
N ALA A 463 10.50 4.59 -33.55
CA ALA A 463 9.33 4.60 -32.68
C ALA A 463 9.48 5.60 -31.52
N HIS A 464 10.64 5.63 -30.87
CA HIS A 464 10.93 6.61 -29.83
C HIS A 464 10.94 8.05 -30.35
N GLY A 465 11.51 8.30 -31.54
CA GLY A 465 11.48 9.61 -32.19
C GLY A 465 10.04 10.11 -32.43
N ARG A 466 9.18 9.26 -32.99
CA ARG A 466 7.75 9.57 -33.20
C ARG A 466 6.98 9.70 -31.87
N ALA A 467 7.40 8.98 -30.84
CA ALA A 467 6.82 9.13 -29.51
C ALA A 467 7.08 10.51 -28.88
N LEU A 468 8.23 11.13 -29.19
CA LEU A 468 8.51 12.52 -28.77
C LEU A 468 7.59 13.52 -29.48
N GLU A 469 7.22 13.26 -30.74
CA GLU A 469 6.22 14.06 -31.46
C GLU A 469 4.83 13.91 -30.83
N ALA A 470 4.43 12.67 -30.49
CA ALA A 470 3.19 12.40 -29.76
C ALA A 470 3.18 13.08 -28.37
N TYR A 471 4.32 13.07 -27.67
CA TYR A 471 4.47 13.78 -26.39
C TYR A 471 4.28 15.30 -26.56
N ALA A 472 4.85 15.90 -27.61
CA ALA A 472 4.67 17.34 -27.88
C ALA A 472 3.20 17.68 -28.12
N LEU A 473 2.48 16.86 -28.90
CA LEU A 473 1.04 17.02 -29.10
C LEU A 473 0.24 16.88 -27.79
N ALA A 474 0.59 15.91 -26.95
CA ALA A 474 -0.06 15.77 -25.63
C ALA A 474 0.18 17.01 -24.75
N ALA A 475 1.38 17.58 -24.80
CA ALA A 475 1.71 18.82 -24.10
C ALA A 475 0.95 20.04 -24.64
N GLU A 476 0.72 20.11 -25.95
CA GLU A 476 -0.15 21.13 -26.57
C GLU A 476 -1.61 20.99 -26.12
N VAL A 477 -2.14 19.77 -26.07
CA VAL A 477 -3.51 19.50 -25.59
C VAL A 477 -3.67 19.89 -24.12
N VAL A 478 -2.68 19.57 -23.27
CA VAL A 478 -2.68 20.03 -21.86
C VAL A 478 -2.55 21.55 -21.77
N GLY A 479 -1.72 22.19 -22.61
CA GLY A 479 -1.63 23.65 -22.69
C GLY A 479 -2.97 24.29 -23.05
N ALA A 480 -3.68 23.74 -24.04
CA ALA A 480 -5.01 24.21 -24.43
C ALA A 480 -6.05 24.04 -23.30
N LEU A 481 -5.95 22.97 -22.50
CA LEU A 481 -6.76 22.82 -21.29
C LEU A 481 -6.45 23.89 -20.25
N GLU A 482 -5.17 24.20 -20.02
CA GLU A 482 -4.76 25.22 -19.04
C GLU A 482 -5.27 26.63 -19.35
N GLU A 483 -5.56 26.92 -20.63
CA GLU A 483 -6.22 28.17 -21.07
C GLU A 483 -7.74 28.18 -20.81
N ILE A 484 -8.36 27.03 -20.54
CA ILE A 484 -9.79 26.91 -20.29
C ILE A 484 -10.08 27.07 -18.79
N GLU A 485 -10.85 28.10 -18.45
CA GLU A 485 -11.45 28.27 -17.13
C GLU A 485 -12.85 27.64 -17.10
N LEU A 486 -13.06 26.66 -16.21
CA LEU A 486 -14.34 25.97 -16.05
C LEU A 486 -15.22 26.66 -15.01
N CYS A 487 -16.45 26.98 -15.40
CA CYS A 487 -17.47 27.57 -14.54
C CYS A 487 -18.82 26.87 -14.76
N ASP A 488 -19.62 26.76 -13.70
CA ASP A 488 -20.99 26.20 -13.74
C ASP A 488 -22.05 27.26 -14.09
N LEU A 489 -21.64 28.33 -14.79
CA LEU A 489 -22.55 29.38 -15.23
C LEU A 489 -23.27 28.97 -16.53
N ASP A 490 -24.57 29.28 -16.60
CA ASP A 490 -25.42 29.04 -17.78
C ASP A 490 -25.28 30.15 -18.84
N ASP A 491 -24.05 30.52 -19.20
CA ASP A 491 -23.75 31.47 -20.27
C ASP A 491 -23.04 30.80 -21.46
N ALA A 492 -23.09 31.46 -22.62
CA ALA A 492 -22.59 30.88 -23.87
C ALA A 492 -21.07 30.62 -23.86
N GLN A 493 -20.29 31.44 -23.15
CA GLN A 493 -18.85 31.31 -23.05
C GLN A 493 -18.47 30.14 -22.14
N SER A 494 -19.08 30.04 -20.97
CA SER A 494 -18.92 28.89 -20.05
C SER A 494 -19.35 27.58 -20.71
N ALA A 495 -20.44 27.61 -21.48
CA ALA A 495 -20.90 26.45 -22.23
C ALA A 495 -19.90 26.04 -23.33
N ALA A 496 -19.29 26.99 -24.03
CA ALA A 496 -18.24 26.70 -25.01
C ALA A 496 -16.99 26.10 -24.36
N ALA A 497 -16.56 26.65 -23.23
CA ALA A 497 -15.44 26.17 -22.42
C ALA A 497 -15.65 24.71 -21.95
N ARG A 498 -16.82 24.39 -21.36
CA ARG A 498 -17.18 23.02 -20.95
C ARG A 498 -17.17 22.04 -22.11
N ARG A 499 -17.74 22.42 -23.26
CA ARG A 499 -17.74 21.57 -24.46
C ARG A 499 -16.33 21.28 -24.98
N ALA A 500 -15.46 22.29 -25.02
CA ALA A 500 -14.07 22.12 -25.42
C ALA A 500 -13.31 21.20 -24.46
N ALA A 501 -13.46 21.43 -23.14
CA ALA A 501 -12.83 20.62 -22.10
C ALA A 501 -13.22 19.13 -22.19
N VAL A 502 -14.50 18.81 -22.41
CA VAL A 502 -14.96 17.41 -22.56
C VAL A 502 -14.23 16.68 -23.69
N GLY A 503 -14.02 17.35 -24.83
CA GLY A 503 -13.30 16.77 -25.96
C GLY A 503 -11.83 16.49 -25.63
N LEU A 504 -11.13 17.48 -25.10
CA LEU A 504 -9.69 17.40 -24.78
C LEU A 504 -9.41 16.42 -23.64
N VAL A 505 -10.20 16.45 -22.56
CA VAL A 505 -10.05 15.50 -21.44
C VAL A 505 -10.32 14.07 -21.91
N ARG A 506 -11.32 13.85 -22.77
CA ARG A 506 -11.58 12.51 -23.33
C ARG A 506 -10.42 12.02 -24.19
N GLU A 507 -9.79 12.90 -24.97
CA GLU A 507 -8.63 12.56 -25.79
C GLU A 507 -7.43 12.18 -24.92
N LEU A 508 -7.09 12.99 -23.91
CA LEU A 508 -6.02 12.66 -22.96
C LEU A 508 -6.32 11.39 -22.16
N ASP A 509 -7.55 11.22 -21.67
CA ASP A 509 -7.95 10.05 -20.90
C ASP A 509 -7.81 8.76 -21.72
N ALA A 510 -8.26 8.76 -22.97
CA ALA A 510 -8.16 7.58 -23.84
C ALA A 510 -6.72 7.30 -24.28
N GLU A 511 -6.01 8.33 -24.77
CA GLU A 511 -4.76 8.15 -25.50
C GLU A 511 -3.51 8.23 -24.60
N LEU A 512 -3.53 9.03 -23.53
CA LEU A 512 -2.41 9.21 -22.60
C LEU A 512 -2.55 8.30 -21.37
N LEU A 513 -3.61 8.48 -20.59
CA LEU A 513 -3.76 7.88 -19.27
C LEU A 513 -4.23 6.42 -19.35
N GLY A 514 -5.28 6.17 -20.14
CA GLY A 514 -5.88 4.86 -20.29
C GLY A 514 -4.97 3.90 -21.05
N SER A 515 -4.37 4.34 -22.17
CA SER A 515 -3.59 3.46 -23.06
C SER A 515 -2.23 3.03 -22.46
N GLY A 516 -1.52 3.94 -21.79
CA GLY A 516 -0.12 3.73 -21.38
C GLY A 516 0.88 3.57 -22.56
N LEU A 517 0.43 3.78 -23.81
CA LEU A 517 1.25 3.57 -25.01
C LEU A 517 2.40 4.56 -25.08
N LEU A 518 2.14 5.85 -24.82
CA LEU A 518 3.17 6.89 -24.84
C LEU A 518 4.31 6.56 -23.88
N LYS A 519 3.98 6.19 -22.64
CA LYS A 519 4.96 5.77 -21.63
C LYS A 519 5.79 4.58 -22.13
N GLY A 520 5.14 3.54 -22.67
CA GLY A 520 5.83 2.38 -23.24
C GLY A 520 6.78 2.74 -24.38
N LEU A 521 6.34 3.59 -25.31
CA LEU A 521 7.15 4.04 -26.44
C LEU A 521 8.36 4.89 -26.00
N LEU A 522 8.18 5.75 -25.00
CA LEU A 522 9.28 6.55 -24.44
C LEU A 522 10.32 5.67 -23.72
N LEU A 523 9.90 4.54 -23.13
CA LEU A 523 10.81 3.57 -22.49
C LEU A 523 11.60 2.70 -23.48
N LEU A 524 11.31 2.75 -24.80
CA LEU A 524 12.00 1.92 -25.80
C LEU A 524 13.49 2.23 -25.92
N SER A 525 13.92 3.48 -25.70
CA SER A 525 15.33 3.89 -25.83
C SER A 525 16.18 3.61 -24.58
N ARG A 526 15.58 3.10 -23.50
CA ARG A 526 16.29 2.81 -22.24
C ARG A 526 17.31 1.68 -22.36
N ARG A 527 18.41 1.84 -21.62
CA ARG A 527 19.50 0.85 -21.57
C ARG A 527 19.21 -0.27 -20.56
N PRO A 528 19.84 -1.45 -20.72
CA PRO A 528 19.66 -2.58 -19.80
C PRO A 528 20.04 -2.31 -18.34
N SER A 529 20.80 -1.24 -18.06
CA SER A 529 21.22 -0.83 -16.72
C SER A 529 20.27 0.16 -16.03
N GLU A 530 19.19 0.58 -16.71
CA GLU A 530 18.26 1.60 -16.24
C GLU A 530 16.94 0.95 -15.77
N ASP A 531 16.87 0.59 -14.49
CA ASP A 531 15.76 -0.19 -13.93
C ASP A 531 14.49 0.63 -13.59
N SER A 532 14.52 1.97 -13.67
CA SER A 532 13.36 2.78 -13.25
C SER A 532 12.15 2.69 -14.20
N THR A 533 10.94 2.78 -13.66
CA THR A 533 9.70 2.66 -14.44
C THR A 533 9.12 4.01 -14.94
N GLY A 534 9.72 5.13 -14.50
CA GLY A 534 9.26 6.50 -14.79
C GLY A 534 9.85 7.15 -16.05
N VAL A 535 9.24 8.23 -16.51
CA VAL A 535 9.77 9.08 -17.61
C VAL A 535 9.62 10.53 -17.18
N ALA A 536 10.74 11.19 -16.85
CA ALA A 536 10.73 12.51 -16.19
C ALA A 536 9.93 13.59 -16.93
N SER A 537 9.89 13.57 -18.27
CA SER A 537 9.08 14.51 -19.06
C SER A 537 7.58 14.23 -18.94
N LEU A 538 7.18 12.96 -18.83
CA LEU A 538 5.79 12.57 -18.65
C LEU A 538 5.28 13.00 -17.27
N ASP A 539 6.14 12.90 -16.24
CA ASP A 539 5.77 13.28 -14.87
C ASP A 539 5.43 14.79 -14.73
N ASP A 540 6.02 15.65 -15.56
CA ASP A 540 5.68 17.09 -15.64
C ASP A 540 4.30 17.31 -16.30
N LEU A 541 4.02 16.56 -17.36
CA LEU A 541 2.72 16.59 -18.04
C LEU A 541 1.59 16.12 -17.10
N ASP A 542 1.82 15.02 -16.37
CA ASP A 542 0.89 14.48 -15.38
C ASP A 542 0.64 15.47 -14.24
N GLU A 543 1.69 16.18 -13.79
CA GLU A 543 1.57 17.23 -12.77
C GLU A 543 0.69 18.40 -13.25
N ARG A 544 0.91 18.88 -14.47
CA ARG A 544 0.12 19.97 -15.07
C ARG A 544 -1.34 19.57 -15.24
N LEU A 545 -1.58 18.37 -15.79
CA LEU A 545 -2.92 17.83 -15.98
C LEU A 545 -3.65 17.63 -14.65
N ALA A 546 -3.01 17.01 -13.65
CA ALA A 546 -3.59 16.80 -12.32
C ALA A 546 -3.94 18.14 -11.66
N ARG A 547 -3.08 19.15 -11.76
CA ARG A 547 -3.34 20.49 -11.22
C ARG A 547 -4.55 21.15 -11.89
N TRP A 548 -4.70 21.01 -13.21
CA TRP A 548 -5.88 21.52 -13.90
C TRP A 548 -7.15 20.77 -13.49
N LEU A 549 -7.13 19.43 -13.47
CA LEU A 549 -8.26 18.60 -13.06
C LEU A 549 -8.72 18.92 -11.62
N LEU A 550 -7.78 19.07 -10.69
CA LEU A 550 -8.11 19.40 -9.30
C LEU A 550 -8.68 20.81 -9.14
N ARG A 551 -8.20 21.80 -9.93
CA ARG A 551 -8.79 23.14 -9.96
C ARG A 551 -10.21 23.11 -10.52
N ALA A 552 -10.41 22.40 -11.64
CA ALA A 552 -11.71 22.20 -12.27
C ALA A 552 -12.72 21.55 -11.30
N GLU A 553 -12.29 20.54 -10.56
CA GLU A 553 -13.14 19.83 -9.60
C GLU A 553 -13.29 20.56 -8.25
N GLY A 554 -12.39 21.50 -7.91
CA GLY A 554 -12.40 22.26 -6.65
C GLY A 554 -13.28 23.53 -6.67
N SER A 555 -13.59 24.08 -7.85
CA SER A 555 -14.36 25.33 -8.02
C SER A 555 -15.86 25.22 -7.69
N ALA A 556 -16.42 24.03 -7.49
CA ALA A 556 -17.86 23.80 -7.38
C ALA A 556 -18.46 24.08 -5.98
N ALA A 557 -17.64 24.23 -4.93
CA ALA A 557 -18.13 24.42 -3.56
C ALA A 557 -18.30 25.90 -3.21
N ARG A 558 -19.47 26.50 -3.52
CA ARG A 558 -19.89 27.74 -2.86
C ARG A 558 -20.45 27.41 -1.47
N PRO A 559 -19.83 27.85 -0.36
CA PRO A 559 -20.41 27.65 0.95
C PRO A 559 -21.75 28.37 1.06
N GLY A 560 -22.84 27.63 1.25
CA GLY A 560 -24.20 28.16 1.46
C GLY A 560 -25.20 28.00 0.31
N ALA A 561 -24.84 27.39 -0.82
CA ALA A 561 -25.81 27.08 -1.88
C ALA A 561 -26.65 25.85 -1.49
N SER A 562 -27.96 26.03 -1.35
CA SER A 562 -28.92 24.96 -1.04
C SER A 562 -28.86 23.83 -2.08
N ALA A 563 -29.18 22.61 -1.65
CA ALA A 563 -29.22 21.33 -2.38
C ALA A 563 -29.87 21.38 -3.79
N SER A 564 -29.19 21.97 -4.77
CA SER A 564 -29.47 21.79 -6.19
C SER A 564 -28.60 20.66 -6.74
N PRO A 565 -29.12 19.83 -7.67
CA PRO A 565 -28.31 18.82 -8.34
C PRO A 565 -27.14 19.50 -9.07
N PRO A 566 -25.95 18.88 -9.13
CA PRO A 566 -24.82 19.42 -9.87
C PRO A 566 -25.23 19.67 -11.32
N LEU A 567 -24.99 20.88 -11.81
CA LEU A 567 -25.09 21.20 -13.22
C LEU A 567 -23.93 20.49 -13.97
N HIS A 568 -24.13 20.11 -15.23
CA HIS A 568 -23.05 19.60 -16.10
C HIS A 568 -22.33 18.32 -15.60
N VAL A 569 -23.10 17.36 -15.07
CA VAL A 569 -22.62 16.07 -14.51
C VAL A 569 -21.61 15.36 -15.42
N THR A 570 -21.82 15.36 -16.74
CA THR A 570 -20.95 14.66 -17.69
C THR A 570 -19.50 15.17 -17.67
N VAL A 571 -19.29 16.49 -17.54
CA VAL A 571 -17.95 17.11 -17.50
C VAL A 571 -17.19 16.62 -16.27
N HIS A 572 -17.82 16.69 -15.10
CA HIS A 572 -17.22 16.26 -13.85
C HIS A 572 -16.96 14.75 -13.81
N GLN A 573 -17.86 13.92 -14.35
CA GLN A 573 -17.61 12.47 -14.47
C GLN A 573 -16.36 12.17 -15.30
N ARG A 574 -16.12 12.93 -16.38
CA ARG A 574 -14.91 12.77 -17.20
C ARG A 574 -13.65 13.22 -16.46
N ASN A 575 -13.70 14.36 -15.79
CA ASN A 575 -12.58 14.85 -15.01
C ASN A 575 -12.20 13.87 -13.87
N LEU A 576 -13.19 13.36 -13.14
CA LEU A 576 -12.98 12.38 -12.08
C LEU A 576 -12.43 11.04 -12.61
N ARG A 577 -12.89 10.60 -13.78
CA ARG A 577 -12.36 9.39 -14.46
C ARG A 577 -10.90 9.58 -14.88
N ALA A 578 -10.57 10.70 -15.52
CA ALA A 578 -9.19 11.03 -15.89
C ALA A 578 -8.28 11.11 -14.65
N LEU A 579 -8.76 11.73 -13.57
CA LEU A 579 -8.01 11.80 -12.32
C LEU A 579 -7.80 10.42 -11.69
N ILE A 580 -8.78 9.50 -11.77
CA ILE A 580 -8.61 8.10 -11.34
C ILE A 580 -7.50 7.43 -12.14
N HIS A 581 -7.54 7.49 -13.47
CA HIS A 581 -6.54 6.83 -14.29
C HIS A 581 -5.15 7.41 -14.10
N LEU A 582 -5.03 8.72 -13.86
CA LEU A 582 -3.77 9.38 -13.54
C LEU A 582 -3.19 8.85 -12.21
N ILE A 583 -3.99 8.88 -11.14
CA ILE A 583 -3.54 8.43 -9.80
C ILE A 583 -3.23 6.92 -9.77
N ASP A 584 -4.10 6.11 -10.35
CA ASP A 584 -3.94 4.65 -10.38
C ASP A 584 -2.84 4.21 -11.37
N GLY A 585 -2.51 5.06 -12.34
CA GLY A 585 -1.48 4.81 -13.36
C GLY A 585 -0.04 5.10 -12.92
N GLU A 586 0.14 5.83 -11.82
CA GLU A 586 1.45 6.21 -11.29
C GLU A 586 2.08 5.12 -10.41
N SER A 587 3.42 5.09 -10.39
CA SER A 587 4.24 4.19 -9.58
C SER A 587 5.29 5.01 -8.82
N THR A 588 5.73 4.57 -7.65
CA THR A 588 6.85 5.20 -6.93
C THR A 588 8.20 4.51 -7.12
N ASP A 589 8.26 3.49 -7.98
CA ASP A 589 9.48 2.74 -8.28
C ASP A 589 10.35 3.45 -9.34
N PHE A 590 11.07 4.47 -8.87
CA PHE A 590 11.95 5.31 -9.68
C PHE A 590 13.46 5.00 -9.53
N GLY A 591 13.82 3.83 -8.97
CA GLY A 591 15.23 3.38 -8.96
C GLY A 591 16.21 4.34 -8.26
N GLY A 592 15.79 5.03 -7.19
CA GLY A 592 16.66 5.89 -6.39
C GLY A 592 16.47 7.40 -6.55
N GLU A 593 15.40 7.87 -7.21
CA GLU A 593 15.05 9.29 -7.31
C GLU A 593 13.99 9.69 -6.25
N PRO A 594 14.41 10.09 -5.02
CA PRO A 594 13.46 10.40 -3.93
C PRO A 594 12.58 11.62 -4.23
N GLU A 595 13.05 12.55 -5.07
CA GLU A 595 12.30 13.74 -5.46
C GLU A 595 11.08 13.40 -6.31
N LEU A 596 11.21 12.49 -7.28
CA LEU A 596 10.09 12.00 -8.09
C LEU A 596 9.04 11.31 -7.24
N LYS A 597 9.49 10.43 -6.34
CA LYS A 597 8.62 9.77 -5.36
C LYS A 597 7.86 10.79 -4.51
N ALA A 598 8.54 11.82 -4.01
CA ALA A 598 7.90 12.87 -3.22
C ALA A 598 6.86 13.67 -4.03
N ARG A 599 7.12 13.96 -5.32
CA ARG A 599 6.15 14.63 -6.20
C ARG A 599 4.87 13.82 -6.39
N VAL A 600 4.99 12.53 -6.71
CA VAL A 600 3.84 11.62 -6.88
C VAL A 600 3.02 11.53 -5.59
N LEU A 601 3.67 11.33 -4.44
CA LEU A 601 2.99 11.28 -3.15
C LEU A 601 2.29 12.60 -2.80
N SER A 602 2.91 13.75 -3.09
CA SER A 602 2.32 15.07 -2.91
C SER A 602 1.06 15.25 -3.77
N ARG A 603 1.11 14.80 -5.03
CA ARG A 603 -0.03 14.84 -5.94
C ARG A 603 -1.18 13.93 -5.48
N TRP A 604 -0.90 12.70 -5.08
CA TRP A 604 -1.92 11.79 -4.54
C TRP A 604 -2.57 12.34 -3.29
N THR A 605 -1.77 12.78 -2.31
CA THR A 605 -2.30 13.32 -1.05
C THR A 605 -3.07 14.62 -1.26
N GLY A 606 -2.60 15.51 -2.15
CA GLY A 606 -3.33 16.71 -2.55
C GLY A 606 -4.68 16.39 -3.22
N ALA A 607 -4.71 15.41 -4.13
CA ALA A 607 -5.93 14.97 -4.80
C ALA A 607 -6.94 14.35 -3.82
N ILE A 608 -6.48 13.45 -2.94
CA ILE A 608 -7.29 12.82 -1.90
C ILE A 608 -7.90 13.89 -0.98
N GLY A 609 -7.11 14.86 -0.53
CA GLY A 609 -7.57 15.96 0.31
C GLY A 609 -8.66 16.80 -0.35
N ALA A 610 -8.43 17.25 -1.60
CA ALA A 610 -9.38 18.05 -2.37
C ALA A 610 -10.70 17.31 -2.61
N LEU A 611 -10.64 16.02 -2.99
CA LEU A 611 -11.83 15.21 -3.26
C LEU A 611 -12.60 14.86 -1.98
N LEU A 612 -11.91 14.61 -0.86
CA LEU A 612 -12.56 14.43 0.45
C LEU A 612 -13.30 15.69 0.90
N ASP A 613 -12.71 16.87 0.66
CA ASP A 613 -13.35 18.15 0.98
C ASP A 613 -14.57 18.41 0.08
N ARG A 614 -14.50 18.04 -1.21
CA ARG A 614 -15.67 18.06 -2.10
C ARG A 614 -16.76 17.09 -1.67
N LEU A 615 -16.39 15.86 -1.31
CA LEU A 615 -17.33 14.83 -0.84
C LEU A 615 -18.12 15.31 0.39
N ARG A 616 -17.46 16.05 1.30
CA ARG A 616 -18.09 16.67 2.46
C ARG A 616 -19.03 17.82 2.10
N ALA A 617 -18.62 18.67 1.16
CA ALA A 617 -19.37 19.86 0.75
C ALA A 617 -20.64 19.51 -0.04
N ASP A 618 -20.60 18.45 -0.84
CA ASP A 618 -21.62 18.14 -1.86
C ASP A 618 -22.47 16.89 -1.51
N ARG A 619 -23.15 16.94 -0.37
CA ARG A 619 -23.86 15.77 0.20
C ARG A 619 -25.05 15.27 -0.64
N GLY A 620 -25.61 16.12 -1.50
CA GLY A 620 -26.79 15.82 -2.33
C GLY A 620 -26.47 15.41 -3.77
N SER A 621 -25.19 15.35 -4.14
CA SER A 621 -24.79 15.18 -5.53
C SER A 621 -24.85 13.74 -6.04
N SER A 622 -25.25 13.61 -7.31
CA SER A 622 -25.21 12.35 -8.06
C SER A 622 -23.78 11.85 -8.30
N LEU A 623 -22.76 12.71 -8.14
CA LEU A 623 -21.35 12.39 -8.33
C LEU A 623 -20.69 11.77 -7.10
N ARG A 624 -21.37 11.75 -5.95
CA ARG A 624 -20.81 11.35 -4.65
C ARG A 624 -20.12 9.98 -4.69
N ARG A 625 -20.73 8.99 -5.35
CA ARG A 625 -20.13 7.65 -5.54
C ARG A 625 -18.88 7.68 -6.41
N ALA A 626 -18.86 8.50 -7.46
CA ALA A 626 -17.69 8.63 -8.34
C ALA A 626 -16.53 9.29 -7.58
N ILE A 627 -16.80 10.36 -6.82
CA ILE A 627 -15.81 11.03 -5.97
C ILE A 627 -15.25 10.07 -4.92
N ALA A 628 -16.12 9.33 -4.22
CA ALA A 628 -15.70 8.33 -3.25
C ALA A 628 -14.85 7.23 -3.91
N ALA A 629 -15.21 6.76 -5.11
CA ALA A 629 -14.39 5.80 -5.84
C ALA A 629 -13.00 6.37 -6.20
N SER A 630 -12.93 7.64 -6.63
CA SER A 630 -11.66 8.34 -6.89
C SER A 630 -10.78 8.43 -5.65
N VAL A 631 -11.37 8.79 -4.50
CA VAL A 631 -10.66 8.84 -3.22
C VAL A 631 -10.16 7.46 -2.82
N ALA A 632 -11.00 6.42 -2.93
CA ALA A 632 -10.61 5.05 -2.58
C ALA A 632 -9.38 4.59 -3.38
N ARG A 633 -9.33 4.90 -4.69
CA ARG A 633 -8.16 4.57 -5.54
C ARG A 633 -6.89 5.29 -5.11
N GLY A 634 -6.97 6.57 -4.74
CA GLY A 634 -5.81 7.28 -4.19
C GLY A 634 -5.35 6.72 -2.85
N LEU A 635 -6.27 6.34 -1.96
CA LEU A 635 -5.94 5.72 -0.68
C LEU A 635 -5.31 4.33 -0.88
N ASP A 636 -5.82 3.53 -1.82
CA ASP A 636 -5.24 2.24 -2.18
C ASP A 636 -3.82 2.40 -2.74
N ALA A 637 -3.56 3.43 -3.55
CA ALA A 637 -2.23 3.73 -4.09
C ALA A 637 -1.22 4.05 -2.97
N LEU A 638 -1.62 4.80 -1.93
CA LEU A 638 -0.77 5.07 -0.77
C LEU A 638 -0.40 3.79 0.00
N VAL A 639 -1.33 2.84 0.13
CA VAL A 639 -1.05 1.56 0.80
C VAL A 639 -0.18 0.66 -0.07
N ARG A 640 -0.48 0.58 -1.36
CA ARG A 640 0.27 -0.21 -2.35
C ARG A 640 1.76 0.15 -2.37
N GLU A 641 2.09 1.45 -2.25
CA GLU A 641 3.48 1.95 -2.25
C GLU A 641 4.11 2.03 -0.86
N GLY A 642 3.41 1.58 0.19
CA GLY A 642 3.89 1.59 1.57
C GLY A 642 4.00 2.99 2.20
N ALA A 643 3.38 4.01 1.60
CA ALA A 643 3.35 5.37 2.15
C ALA A 643 2.41 5.49 3.36
N ALA A 644 1.34 4.70 3.38
CA ALA A 644 0.37 4.62 4.48
C ALA A 644 0.00 3.15 4.76
N ASP A 645 -0.38 2.84 6.01
CA ASP A 645 -0.96 1.54 6.37
C ASP A 645 -2.50 1.58 6.23
N ALA A 646 -3.15 0.43 6.10
CA ALA A 646 -4.62 0.37 6.04
C ALA A 646 -5.28 1.03 7.28
N ALA A 647 -4.66 0.94 8.46
CA ALA A 647 -5.10 1.62 9.66
C ALA A 647 -4.97 3.15 9.56
N ASP A 648 -3.95 3.65 8.84
CA ASP A 648 -3.77 5.08 8.60
C ASP A 648 -4.86 5.61 7.67
N ILE A 649 -5.15 4.87 6.59
CA ILE A 649 -6.26 5.18 5.68
C ILE A 649 -7.58 5.24 6.44
N PHE A 650 -7.85 4.25 7.28
CA PHE A 650 -9.03 4.22 8.15
C PHE A 650 -9.12 5.48 9.02
N LEU A 651 -8.09 5.80 9.80
CA LEU A 651 -8.11 6.95 10.71
C LEU A 651 -8.22 8.28 9.95
N HIS A 652 -7.50 8.43 8.85
CA HIS A 652 -7.55 9.63 8.03
C HIS A 652 -8.93 9.82 7.40
N ALA A 653 -9.48 8.78 6.77
CA ALA A 653 -10.82 8.81 6.19
C ALA A 653 -11.90 8.98 7.25
N ALA A 654 -11.77 8.43 8.45
CA ALA A 654 -12.75 8.58 9.53
C ALA A 654 -12.74 9.97 10.20
N MET A 655 -11.61 10.68 10.16
CA MET A 655 -11.52 12.11 10.51
C MET A 655 -12.04 13.01 9.38
N ARG A 656 -11.64 12.63 8.16
CA ARG A 656 -12.21 12.86 6.84
C ARG A 656 -13.75 12.88 6.75
N GLY A 657 -14.30 11.79 6.24
CA GLY A 657 -15.73 11.56 6.08
C GLY A 657 -16.50 11.68 7.39
N GLY A 658 -17.49 12.57 7.39
CA GLY A 658 -18.47 12.69 8.48
C GLY A 658 -19.71 11.80 8.28
N ASP A 659 -19.89 11.22 7.09
CA ASP A 659 -21.03 10.38 6.77
C ASP A 659 -20.64 8.88 6.70
N PRO A 660 -21.24 8.00 7.51
CA PRO A 660 -21.02 6.57 7.44
C PRO A 660 -21.26 5.98 6.05
N ASP A 661 -22.19 6.56 5.28
CA ASP A 661 -22.48 6.08 3.93
C ASP A 661 -21.33 6.34 2.96
N ASP A 662 -20.62 7.46 3.10
CA ASP A 662 -19.42 7.72 2.30
C ASP A 662 -18.30 6.73 2.62
N LEU A 663 -18.12 6.42 3.90
CA LEU A 663 -17.11 5.46 4.37
C LEU A 663 -17.40 4.05 3.89
N ASP A 664 -18.67 3.67 3.85
CA ASP A 664 -19.11 2.39 3.28
C ASP A 664 -18.85 2.35 1.76
N VAL A 665 -19.19 3.43 1.03
CA VAL A 665 -18.89 3.54 -0.41
C VAL A 665 -17.38 3.50 -0.68
N LEU A 666 -16.56 4.20 0.12
CA LEU A 666 -15.11 4.15 0.05
C LEU A 666 -14.59 2.72 0.25
N GLY A 667 -15.10 2.03 1.28
CA GLY A 667 -14.77 0.62 1.51
C GLY A 667 -15.34 -0.33 0.45
N GLN A 668 -16.38 0.05 -0.29
CA GLN A 668 -16.90 -0.71 -1.43
C GLN A 668 -16.05 -0.52 -2.69
N ALA A 669 -15.47 0.66 -2.85
CA ALA A 669 -14.63 1.03 -3.98
C ALA A 669 -13.16 0.61 -3.82
N SER A 670 -12.66 0.49 -2.58
CA SER A 670 -11.30 0.05 -2.30
C SER A 670 -11.06 -1.40 -2.76
N MET A 671 -9.92 -1.60 -3.43
CA MET A 671 -9.41 -2.90 -3.86
C MET A 671 -8.52 -3.55 -2.79
N HIS A 672 -8.08 -2.79 -1.77
CA HIS A 672 -7.29 -3.34 -0.68
C HIS A 672 -8.21 -3.96 0.39
N PRO A 673 -8.12 -5.28 0.67
CA PRO A 673 -9.08 -5.98 1.51
C PRO A 673 -9.15 -5.42 2.95
N ASP A 674 -7.99 -5.11 3.55
CA ASP A 674 -7.96 -4.57 4.90
C ASP A 674 -8.56 -3.16 5.00
N VAL A 675 -8.31 -2.29 3.99
CA VAL A 675 -8.90 -0.94 3.92
C VAL A 675 -10.42 -1.06 3.80
N ALA A 676 -10.89 -1.90 2.87
CA ALA A 676 -12.31 -2.17 2.67
C ALA A 676 -12.98 -2.65 3.96
N GLN A 677 -12.37 -3.61 4.67
CA GLN A 677 -12.91 -4.14 5.92
C GLN A 677 -12.95 -3.08 7.03
N LEU A 678 -11.86 -2.34 7.25
CA LEU A 678 -11.75 -1.31 8.28
C LEU A 678 -12.80 -0.20 8.09
N LEU A 679 -12.92 0.33 6.87
CA LEU A 679 -13.86 1.41 6.57
C LEU A 679 -15.31 0.97 6.73
N ARG A 680 -15.67 -0.23 6.24
CA ARG A 680 -17.04 -0.77 6.39
C ARG A 680 -17.38 -1.14 7.83
N ALA A 681 -16.42 -1.66 8.61
CA ALA A 681 -16.63 -1.94 10.02
C ALA A 681 -16.93 -0.65 10.79
N TYR A 682 -16.15 0.40 10.55
CA TYR A 682 -16.38 1.71 11.18
C TYR A 682 -17.66 2.38 10.68
N ALA A 683 -17.98 2.30 9.39
CA ALA A 683 -19.25 2.81 8.86
C ALA A 683 -20.47 2.18 9.56
N ARG A 684 -20.48 0.85 9.74
CA ARG A 684 -21.53 0.16 10.49
C ARG A 684 -21.63 0.65 11.94
N PHE A 685 -20.49 0.78 12.62
CA PHE A 685 -20.44 1.33 13.97
C PHE A 685 -20.98 2.77 14.05
N ALA A 686 -20.65 3.61 13.07
CA ALA A 686 -21.06 5.00 13.04
C ALA A 686 -22.55 5.19 12.72
N ARG A 687 -23.16 4.33 11.88
CA ARG A 687 -24.62 4.33 11.62
C ARG A 687 -25.44 4.09 12.89
N GLY A 688 -25.03 3.12 13.70
CA GLY A 688 -25.72 2.79 14.96
C GLY A 688 -25.74 3.93 16.00
N GLY A 689 -24.93 4.99 15.83
CA GLY A 689 -24.98 6.18 16.66
C GLY A 689 -26.05 7.21 16.25
N ARG A 690 -26.50 7.19 14.99
CA ARG A 690 -27.47 8.16 14.45
C ARG A 690 -28.93 7.80 14.73
N GLU A 691 -29.25 6.51 14.82
CA GLU A 691 -30.63 6.04 15.04
C GLU A 691 -31.08 6.14 16.52
N GLY A 692 -30.13 6.17 17.47
CA GLY A 692 -30.41 6.33 18.91
C GLY A 692 -30.38 7.77 19.44
N GLY A 693 -29.99 8.73 18.61
CA GLY A 693 -29.98 10.16 18.95
C GLY A 693 -31.31 10.81 18.59
N ALA A 694 -32.20 11.00 19.58
CA ALA A 694 -33.27 11.97 19.44
C ALA A 694 -32.65 13.32 19.02
N ARG A 695 -33.23 13.96 18.00
CA ARG A 695 -32.94 15.35 17.56
C ARG A 695 -32.50 16.20 18.76
N ALA A 696 -31.30 16.78 18.70
CA ALA A 696 -31.01 17.94 19.49
C ALA A 696 -32.10 18.98 19.17
N PRO A 697 -32.84 19.51 20.17
CA PRO A 697 -33.80 20.56 19.90
C PRO A 697 -33.02 21.82 19.51
N ASP A 698 -33.12 22.20 18.24
CA ASP A 698 -32.73 23.52 17.77
C ASP A 698 -33.58 24.58 18.50
N ASP A 699 -32.90 25.66 18.90
CA ASP A 699 -33.34 27.01 19.28
C ASP A 699 -34.61 27.27 20.11
N GLU A 700 -34.39 28.14 21.10
CA GLU A 700 -35.28 29.16 21.67
C GLU A 700 -36.70 28.78 22.13
N GLY A 701 -36.91 28.97 23.44
CA GLY A 701 -38.12 29.64 23.94
C GLY A 701 -39.32 28.76 24.27
N ALA A 702 -39.35 28.20 25.49
CA ALA A 702 -40.59 28.12 26.28
C ALA A 702 -40.28 27.71 27.72
N ALA A 703 -40.33 28.67 28.64
CA ALA A 703 -40.53 28.41 30.06
C ALA A 703 -41.91 27.77 30.24
N VAL A 704 -41.99 26.44 30.34
CA VAL A 704 -43.20 25.74 30.76
C VAL A 704 -43.04 25.33 32.22
N SER A 705 -43.73 26.09 33.07
CA SER A 705 -43.97 25.77 34.47
C SER A 705 -44.68 24.41 34.58
N LEU A 706 -43.96 23.38 35.00
CA LEU A 706 -44.53 22.06 35.27
C LEU A 706 -44.67 21.85 36.77
N ARG A 707 -45.91 21.98 37.22
CA ARG A 707 -46.37 21.47 38.51
C ARG A 707 -46.16 19.95 38.54
N SER A 708 -45.36 19.53 39.51
CA SER A 708 -45.35 18.23 40.19
C SER A 708 -46.62 17.40 39.96
N THR A 709 -46.52 16.42 39.06
CA THR A 709 -47.45 15.28 38.99
C THR A 709 -46.65 13.99 38.84
N ARG A 710 -47.11 12.92 39.48
CA ARG A 710 -46.51 11.57 39.51
C ARG A 710 -46.21 10.99 38.11
N LYS A 711 -46.86 11.51 37.06
CA LYS A 711 -46.67 11.13 35.66
C LYS A 711 -45.37 11.72 35.06
N GLY A 712 -45.04 12.97 35.38
CA GLY A 712 -43.78 13.60 34.92
C GLY A 712 -42.52 12.98 35.53
N ALA A 713 -42.62 12.44 36.76
CA ALA A 713 -41.53 11.67 37.36
C ALA A 713 -41.32 10.31 36.66
N LEU A 714 -42.40 9.63 36.29
CA LEU A 714 -42.34 8.36 35.55
C LEU A 714 -41.79 8.55 34.13
N ASP A 715 -42.23 9.61 33.44
CA ASP A 715 -41.74 9.95 32.09
C ASP A 715 -40.24 10.35 32.12
N ALA A 716 -39.77 10.99 33.20
CA ALA A 716 -38.36 11.30 33.41
C ALA A 716 -37.52 10.05 33.73
N GLU A 717 -38.00 9.15 34.59
CA GLU A 717 -37.36 7.87 34.88
C GLU A 717 -37.26 6.98 33.64
N LEU A 718 -38.30 6.97 32.79
CA LEU A 718 -38.30 6.22 31.53
C LEU A 718 -37.27 6.79 30.55
N ALA A 719 -37.21 8.11 30.40
CA ALA A 719 -36.23 8.78 29.53
C ALA A 719 -34.78 8.57 30.02
N GLU A 720 -34.56 8.52 31.34
CA GLU A 720 -33.25 8.23 31.93
C GLU A 720 -32.83 6.77 31.73
N ALA A 721 -33.76 5.82 31.87
CA ALA A 721 -33.53 4.41 31.58
C ALA A 721 -33.24 4.16 30.09
N GLU A 722 -33.95 4.85 29.18
CA GLU A 722 -33.70 4.80 27.74
C GLU A 722 -32.31 5.35 27.38
N ARG A 723 -31.89 6.47 27.98
CA ARG A 723 -30.53 7.01 27.81
C ARG A 723 -29.46 6.04 28.33
N ALA A 724 -29.64 5.47 29.53
CA ALA A 724 -28.70 4.52 30.10
C ALA A 724 -28.54 3.26 29.24
N ARG A 725 -29.66 2.76 28.68
CA ARG A 725 -29.67 1.65 27.73
C ARG A 725 -28.94 2.01 26.43
N ALA A 726 -29.23 3.16 25.84
CA ALA A 726 -28.56 3.63 24.63
C ALA A 726 -27.03 3.78 24.83
N THR A 727 -26.59 4.28 26.00
CA THR A 727 -25.17 4.37 26.36
C THR A 727 -24.50 3.00 26.42
N LEU A 728 -25.13 2.01 27.06
CA LEU A 728 -24.60 0.63 27.12
C LEU A 728 -24.54 -0.02 25.73
N GLU A 729 -25.57 0.16 24.90
CA GLU A 729 -25.59 -0.34 23.53
C GLU A 729 -24.46 0.29 22.68
N ARG A 730 -24.16 1.58 22.86
CA ARG A 730 -23.04 2.25 22.17
C ARG A 730 -21.67 1.77 22.64
N ILE A 731 -21.48 1.52 23.93
CA ILE A 731 -20.22 0.94 24.45
C ILE A 731 -20.04 -0.49 23.92
N ALA A 732 -21.10 -1.30 23.89
CA ALA A 732 -21.06 -2.64 23.31
C ALA A 732 -20.76 -2.62 21.79
N ALA A 733 -21.33 -1.65 21.06
CA ALA A 733 -21.03 -1.47 19.64
C ALA A 733 -19.56 -1.09 19.39
N LEU A 734 -18.91 -0.35 20.31
CA LEU A 734 -17.49 -0.03 20.24
C LEU A 734 -16.62 -1.29 20.43
N ASP A 735 -17.02 -2.21 21.32
CA ASP A 735 -16.33 -3.49 21.51
C ASP A 735 -16.52 -4.43 20.31
N ALA A 736 -17.71 -4.44 19.72
CA ALA A 736 -17.98 -5.13 18.46
C ALA A 736 -17.13 -4.59 17.30
N LEU A 737 -16.89 -3.27 17.25
CA LEU A 737 -15.98 -2.66 16.27
C LEU A 737 -14.56 -3.22 16.41
N VAL A 738 -14.01 -3.30 17.63
CA VAL A 738 -12.67 -3.85 17.91
C VAL A 738 -12.53 -5.27 17.37
N THR A 739 -13.58 -6.09 17.52
CA THR A 739 -13.62 -7.47 17.03
C THR A 739 -13.76 -7.56 15.51
N ALA A 740 -14.40 -6.58 14.88
CA ALA A 740 -14.62 -6.54 13.43
C ALA A 740 -13.39 -6.09 12.63
N LEU A 741 -12.39 -5.44 13.27
CA LEU A 741 -11.15 -5.04 12.61
C LEU A 741 -10.26 -6.27 12.31
N PRO A 742 -9.53 -6.31 11.17
CA PRO A 742 -8.72 -7.46 10.80
C PRO A 742 -7.55 -7.67 11.77
N ALA A 743 -7.51 -8.84 12.41
CA ALA A 743 -6.43 -9.24 13.31
C ALA A 743 -5.20 -9.71 12.53
N GLY A 744 -4.01 -9.27 12.93
CA GLY A 744 -2.74 -9.69 12.31
C GLY A 744 -2.49 -9.14 10.90
N ALA A 745 -3.29 -8.18 10.42
CA ALA A 745 -3.07 -7.53 9.11
C ALA A 745 -1.79 -6.69 9.11
N SER A 746 -1.58 -5.87 10.15
CA SER A 746 -0.35 -5.09 10.34
C SER A 746 -0.13 -4.74 11.81
N GLN A 747 1.12 -4.39 12.18
CA GLN A 747 1.44 -3.91 13.53
C GLN A 747 0.66 -2.63 13.88
N ARG A 748 0.47 -1.71 12.92
CA ARG A 748 -0.31 -0.48 13.14
C ARG A 748 -1.78 -0.78 13.38
N THR A 749 -2.37 -1.68 12.60
CA THR A 749 -3.76 -2.14 12.81
C THR A 749 -3.95 -2.69 14.21
N GLU A 750 -2.98 -3.47 14.69
CA GLU A 750 -3.00 -4.05 16.03
C GLU A 750 -2.89 -2.99 17.14
N ILE A 751 -2.06 -1.96 16.95
CA ILE A 751 -1.95 -0.82 17.87
C ILE A 751 -3.27 -0.04 17.93
N VAL A 752 -3.91 0.23 16.78
CA VAL A 752 -5.22 0.90 16.73
C VAL A 752 -6.28 0.06 17.44
N ARG A 753 -6.33 -1.25 17.18
CA ARG A 753 -7.25 -2.19 17.83
C ARG A 753 -7.08 -2.18 19.36
N GLY A 754 -5.83 -2.24 19.83
CA GLY A 754 -5.51 -2.18 21.25
C GLY A 754 -5.82 -0.82 21.91
N ALA A 755 -5.75 0.28 21.16
CA ALA A 755 -6.16 1.60 21.66
C ALA A 755 -7.68 1.74 21.75
N LEU A 756 -8.43 1.24 20.76
CA LEU A 756 -9.90 1.19 20.78
C LEU A 756 -10.43 0.28 21.90
N ALA A 757 -9.82 -0.88 22.12
CA ALA A 757 -10.18 -1.78 23.22
C ALA A 757 -10.01 -1.11 24.59
N ARG A 758 -8.93 -0.33 24.76
CA ARG A 758 -8.71 0.46 25.98
C ARG A 758 -9.73 1.56 26.15
N LEU A 759 -10.09 2.27 25.07
CA LEU A 759 -11.15 3.27 25.09
C LEU A 759 -12.49 2.66 25.53
N ALA A 760 -12.87 1.51 24.97
CA ALA A 760 -14.09 0.79 25.34
C ALA A 760 -14.11 0.42 26.84
N ARG A 761 -13.00 -0.14 27.36
CA ARG A 761 -12.87 -0.47 28.78
C ARG A 761 -12.95 0.77 29.69
N ALA A 762 -12.25 1.84 29.34
CA ALA A 762 -12.26 3.08 30.11
C ALA A 762 -13.66 3.71 30.19
N LEU A 763 -14.37 3.80 29.05
CA LEU A 763 -15.74 4.31 29.00
C LEU A 763 -16.72 3.39 29.75
N GLY A 764 -16.55 2.07 29.67
CA GLY A 764 -17.29 1.11 30.48
C GLY A 764 -17.09 1.32 31.99
N ALA A 765 -15.85 1.54 32.43
CA ALA A 765 -15.52 1.81 33.83
C ALA A 765 -16.10 3.15 34.31
N LEU A 766 -16.04 4.21 33.49
CA LEU A 766 -16.67 5.51 33.77
C LEU A 766 -18.18 5.36 33.95
N ASN A 767 -18.86 4.68 33.02
CA ASN A 767 -20.31 4.46 33.07
C ASN A 767 -20.74 3.58 34.26
N ALA A 768 -19.88 2.67 34.73
CA ALA A 768 -20.14 1.81 35.88
C ALA A 768 -19.86 2.48 37.24
N ALA A 769 -19.20 3.64 37.25
CA ALA A 769 -18.83 4.34 38.47
C ALA A 769 -20.07 4.74 39.29
N ARG A 770 -19.96 4.65 40.62
CA ARG A 770 -21.05 4.99 41.56
C ARG A 770 -20.77 6.21 42.42
N ALA A 771 -19.55 6.75 42.36
CA ALA A 771 -19.11 7.94 43.08
C ALA A 771 -17.88 8.55 42.38
N LEU A 772 -17.65 9.86 42.57
CA LEU A 772 -16.50 10.57 41.98
C LEU A 772 -15.15 10.00 42.43
N SER A 773 -15.05 9.48 43.65
CA SER A 773 -13.83 8.84 44.18
C SER A 773 -13.42 7.57 43.40
N ALA A 774 -14.37 6.89 42.75
CA ALA A 774 -14.08 5.70 41.94
C ALA A 774 -13.40 6.05 40.60
N LEU A 775 -13.47 7.31 40.16
CA LEU A 775 -12.89 7.75 38.89
C LEU A 775 -11.40 8.08 38.98
N THR A 776 -10.94 8.41 40.17
CA THR A 776 -9.54 8.73 40.49
C THR A 776 -8.83 7.58 41.21
N ALA A 777 -9.57 6.65 41.81
CA ALA A 777 -9.01 5.43 42.39
C ALA A 777 -8.52 4.44 41.32
N ALA A 778 -7.40 3.76 41.58
CA ALA A 778 -6.95 2.64 40.76
C ALA A 778 -7.91 1.45 40.94
N GLY A 779 -8.43 0.89 39.84
CA GLY A 779 -9.38 -0.23 39.87
C GLY A 779 -8.72 -1.58 40.12
N ASP A 780 -9.50 -2.55 40.62
CA ASP A 780 -9.04 -3.89 41.05
C ASP A 780 -8.56 -4.83 39.93
N GLY A 781 -8.64 -4.45 38.64
CA GLY A 781 -8.55 -5.41 37.52
C GLY A 781 -7.70 -5.05 36.31
N ASP A 782 -7.21 -3.81 36.14
CA ASP A 782 -6.31 -3.41 35.05
C ASP A 782 -5.17 -2.58 35.67
N ALA A 783 -3.93 -3.07 35.56
CA ALA A 783 -2.81 -2.64 36.40
C ALA A 783 -2.54 -1.12 36.34
N ASP A 784 -2.59 -0.47 37.53
CA ASP A 784 -2.07 0.87 37.88
C ASP A 784 -2.73 2.14 37.28
N ALA A 785 -3.84 2.08 36.52
CA ALA A 785 -4.50 3.28 35.99
C ALA A 785 -5.94 3.46 36.50
N SER A 786 -6.30 4.66 36.99
CA SER A 786 -7.69 5.03 37.28
C SER A 786 -8.53 5.10 35.99
N PRO A 787 -9.88 5.01 36.05
CA PRO A 787 -10.72 5.14 34.85
C PRO A 787 -10.44 6.41 34.02
N LEU A 788 -10.15 7.53 34.69
CA LEU A 788 -9.75 8.78 34.02
C LEU A 788 -8.35 8.69 33.39
N SER A 789 -7.38 8.06 34.05
CA SER A 789 -6.05 7.84 33.48
C SER A 789 -6.08 6.88 32.29
N ALA A 790 -6.90 5.83 32.35
CA ALA A 790 -7.10 4.91 31.24
C ALA A 790 -7.79 5.58 30.04
N LEU A 791 -8.74 6.49 30.31
CA LEU A 791 -9.34 7.33 29.27
C LEU A 791 -8.31 8.28 28.64
N GLU A 792 -7.49 8.96 29.44
CA GLU A 792 -6.41 9.83 28.95
C GLU A 792 -5.43 9.07 28.05
N ASP A 793 -4.96 7.90 28.51
CA ASP A 793 -4.05 7.05 27.75
C ASP A 793 -4.66 6.62 26.42
N ALA A 794 -5.95 6.24 26.41
CA ALA A 794 -6.64 5.83 25.20
C ALA A 794 -6.82 7.01 24.22
N LEU A 795 -7.28 8.17 24.71
CA LEU A 795 -7.47 9.38 23.90
C LEU A 795 -6.15 9.91 23.35
N THR A 796 -5.10 9.95 24.18
CA THR A 796 -3.77 10.41 23.76
C THR A 796 -3.20 9.51 22.68
N ARG A 797 -3.25 8.18 22.86
CA ARG A 797 -2.76 7.22 21.86
C ARG A 797 -3.56 7.30 20.56
N LEU A 798 -4.90 7.31 20.64
CA LEU A 798 -5.74 7.46 19.44
C LEU A 798 -5.50 8.80 18.75
N GLY A 799 -5.32 9.88 19.51
CA GLY A 799 -4.99 11.20 18.97
C GLY A 799 -3.63 11.24 18.27
N GLN A 800 -2.61 10.62 18.84
CA GLN A 800 -1.27 10.49 18.23
C GLN A 800 -1.31 9.65 16.95
N LEU A 801 -1.98 8.49 16.99
CA LEU A 801 -2.17 7.62 15.83
C LEU A 801 -2.91 8.35 14.71
N THR A 802 -3.99 9.06 15.06
CA THR A 802 -4.80 9.84 14.13
C THR A 802 -4.00 10.99 13.53
N ALA A 803 -3.25 11.74 14.33
CA ALA A 803 -2.39 12.82 13.85
C ALA A 803 -1.26 12.29 12.94
N GLY A 804 -0.69 11.14 13.27
CA GLY A 804 0.32 10.45 12.46
C GLY A 804 -0.23 9.95 11.13
N ALA A 805 -1.40 9.32 11.15
CA ALA A 805 -2.12 8.85 9.96
C ALA A 805 -2.41 10.03 9.01
N ARG A 806 -2.96 11.12 9.56
CA ARG A 806 -3.23 12.36 8.83
C ARG A 806 -1.96 12.93 8.17
N ARG A 807 -0.83 12.99 8.88
CA ARG A 807 0.46 13.42 8.29
C ARG A 807 0.93 12.57 7.12
N ARG A 808 0.79 11.24 7.22
CA ARG A 808 1.14 10.31 6.12
C ARG A 808 0.22 10.47 4.92
N CYS A 809 -1.03 10.85 5.13
CA CYS A 809 -1.99 11.18 4.09
C CYS A 809 -1.92 12.65 3.62
N GLY A 810 -0.87 13.40 3.99
CA GLY A 810 -0.60 14.76 3.51
C GLY A 810 -1.27 15.90 4.27
N ASP A 811 -1.99 15.61 5.37
CA ASP A 811 -2.51 16.65 6.25
C ASP A 811 -1.43 17.20 7.20
N HIS A 812 -1.64 18.42 7.69
CA HIS A 812 -0.88 18.98 8.79
C HIS A 812 -1.78 19.26 10.00
N PRO A 813 -2.23 18.21 10.73
CA PRO A 813 -3.06 18.40 11.91
C PRO A 813 -2.27 19.10 13.02
N PRO A 814 -2.91 19.96 13.84
CA PRO A 814 -2.31 20.43 15.07
C PRO A 814 -1.98 19.25 16.01
N SER A 815 -0.97 19.41 16.86
CA SER A 815 -0.65 18.40 17.87
C SER A 815 -1.87 18.15 18.76
N PRO A 816 -2.22 16.88 19.09
CA PRO A 816 -3.32 16.60 19.98
C PRO A 816 -3.04 17.23 21.35
N PRO A 817 -4.05 17.82 22.02
CA PRO A 817 -3.88 18.36 23.36
C PRO A 817 -3.48 17.23 24.32
N SER A 818 -2.39 17.42 25.07
CA SER A 818 -1.95 16.53 26.14
C SER A 818 -2.58 16.95 27.47
N GLY A 819 -3.01 16.00 28.30
CA GLY A 819 -3.62 16.30 29.60
C GLY A 819 -5.08 16.71 29.49
N ALA A 820 -5.83 16.15 28.53
CA ALA A 820 -7.22 16.54 28.28
C ALA A 820 -8.14 16.25 29.48
N THR A 821 -7.84 15.19 30.24
CA THR A 821 -8.54 14.79 31.46
C THR A 821 -7.99 15.49 32.72
N GLU A 822 -6.86 16.17 32.66
CA GLU A 822 -6.19 16.75 33.83
C GLU A 822 -7.01 17.85 34.52
N PRO A 823 -7.66 18.79 33.80
CA PRO A 823 -8.60 19.74 34.40
C PRO A 823 -9.77 19.04 35.10
N LEU A 824 -10.26 17.92 34.53
CA LEU A 824 -11.35 17.15 35.11
C LEU A 824 -10.90 16.39 36.36
N ARG A 825 -9.70 15.80 36.32
CA ARG A 825 -9.10 15.12 37.47
C ARG A 825 -8.90 16.09 38.63
N LEU A 826 -8.33 17.27 38.37
CA LEU A 826 -8.12 18.31 39.37
C LEU A 826 -9.46 18.79 39.95
N ALA A 827 -10.48 19.04 39.12
CA ALA A 827 -11.80 19.45 39.59
C ALA A 827 -12.44 18.38 40.49
N ILE A 828 -12.25 17.09 40.19
CA ILE A 828 -12.72 15.99 41.03
C ILE A 828 -11.92 15.91 42.34
N GLU A 829 -10.60 16.07 42.30
CA GLU A 829 -9.74 16.08 43.49
C GLU A 829 -10.09 17.23 44.44
N VAL A 830 -10.33 18.43 43.91
CA VAL A 830 -10.81 19.60 44.67
C VAL A 830 -12.19 19.32 45.29
N ALA A 831 -13.13 18.78 44.50
CA ALA A 831 -14.47 18.42 44.98
C ALA A 831 -14.44 17.40 46.13
N LEU A 832 -13.45 16.50 46.15
CA LEU A 832 -13.28 15.52 47.21
C LEU A 832 -12.67 16.12 48.50
N GLN A 833 -11.99 17.27 48.40
CA GLN A 833 -11.28 17.94 49.50
C GLN A 833 -12.08 19.07 50.18
N GLU A 834 -13.02 19.74 49.50
CA GLU A 834 -13.80 20.85 50.06
C GLU A 834 -14.81 20.42 51.14
N GLU A 835 -14.91 21.19 52.23
CA GLU A 835 -15.90 20.99 53.31
C GLU A 835 -17.26 21.63 52.96
N ALA A 836 -18.29 20.77 52.88
CA ALA A 836 -19.73 21.04 52.88
C ALA A 836 -20.19 22.45 52.45
N ASP A 837 -20.66 22.54 51.19
CA ASP A 837 -21.69 23.45 50.64
C ASP A 837 -21.32 24.12 49.29
N ALA A 838 -20.18 23.78 48.67
CA ALA A 838 -19.89 24.17 47.29
C ALA A 838 -20.30 23.08 46.29
N GLU A 839 -21.16 23.40 45.31
CA GLU A 839 -21.40 22.51 44.16
C GLU A 839 -20.12 22.41 43.32
N PRO A 840 -19.56 21.22 43.10
CA PRO A 840 -18.32 21.08 42.33
C PRO A 840 -18.56 21.44 40.86
N SER A 841 -17.86 22.47 40.36
CA SER A 841 -17.93 22.92 38.97
C SER A 841 -17.15 21.99 38.02
N VAL A 842 -17.60 20.74 37.87
CA VAL A 842 -17.01 19.75 36.94
C VAL A 842 -17.50 19.90 35.49
N ALA A 843 -18.50 20.74 35.23
CA ALA A 843 -19.11 20.91 33.90
C ALA A 843 -18.13 21.44 32.84
N ALA A 844 -17.44 22.54 33.10
CA ALA A 844 -16.49 23.13 32.15
C ALA A 844 -15.31 22.19 31.80
N PRO A 845 -14.70 21.47 32.77
CA PRO A 845 -13.72 20.43 32.46
C PRO A 845 -14.26 19.26 31.63
N VAL A 846 -15.51 18.82 31.86
CA VAL A 846 -16.17 17.79 31.05
C VAL A 846 -16.34 18.26 29.60
N GLU A 847 -16.83 19.49 29.39
CA GLU A 847 -16.99 20.07 28.05
C GLU A 847 -15.64 20.22 27.33
N ALA A 848 -14.59 20.65 28.05
CA ALA A 848 -13.24 20.76 27.51
C ALA A 848 -12.68 19.40 27.05
N LEU A 849 -12.90 18.33 27.84
CA LEU A 849 -12.49 16.97 27.49
C LEU A 849 -13.24 16.45 26.24
N VAL A 850 -14.56 16.67 26.16
CA VAL A 850 -15.35 16.28 24.99
C VAL A 850 -14.90 17.05 23.74
N SER A 851 -14.65 18.35 23.87
CA SER A 851 -14.11 19.18 22.80
C SER A 851 -12.73 18.70 22.33
N ALA A 852 -11.84 18.37 23.27
CA ALA A 852 -10.52 17.81 22.98
C ALA A 852 -10.61 16.46 22.24
N ALA A 853 -11.53 15.57 22.65
CA ALA A 853 -11.79 14.30 21.96
C ALA A 853 -12.28 14.54 20.53
N ARG A 854 -13.28 15.42 20.32
CA ARG A 854 -13.79 15.76 18.98
C ARG A 854 -12.73 16.34 18.04
N ALA A 855 -11.73 17.03 18.59
CA ALA A 855 -10.62 17.57 17.80
C ALA A 855 -9.55 16.53 17.43
N SER A 856 -9.41 15.45 18.22
CA SER A 856 -8.25 14.55 18.17
C SER A 856 -8.55 13.15 17.64
N ILE A 857 -9.79 12.65 17.74
CA ILE A 857 -10.17 11.30 17.31
C ILE A 857 -11.40 11.29 16.40
N PRO A 858 -11.64 10.21 15.63
CA PRO A 858 -12.79 10.11 14.72
C PRO A 858 -14.15 10.40 15.36
N GLY A 859 -15.01 11.11 14.63
CA GLY A 859 -16.26 11.70 15.15
C GLY A 859 -17.16 10.72 15.88
N ALA A 860 -17.44 9.54 15.29
CA ALA A 860 -18.33 8.56 15.91
C ALA A 860 -17.75 7.94 17.19
N LEU A 861 -16.42 7.95 17.36
CA LEU A 861 -15.75 7.56 18.62
C LEU A 861 -15.87 8.68 19.65
N ALA A 862 -15.60 9.92 19.23
CA ALA A 862 -15.78 11.11 20.07
C ALA A 862 -17.23 11.27 20.54
N ASP A 863 -18.21 10.84 19.75
CA ASP A 863 -19.62 10.84 20.12
C ASP A 863 -19.92 9.87 21.28
N VAL A 864 -19.25 8.71 21.34
CA VAL A 864 -19.37 7.80 22.51
C VAL A 864 -18.75 8.44 23.75
N VAL A 865 -17.61 9.13 23.60
CA VAL A 865 -17.00 9.90 24.70
C VAL A 865 -17.97 10.99 25.17
N ALA A 866 -18.56 11.74 24.24
CA ALA A 866 -19.54 12.79 24.52
C ALA A 866 -20.83 12.25 25.16
N LEU A 867 -21.20 11.00 24.90
CA LEU A 867 -22.35 10.34 25.50
C LEU A 867 -22.07 9.88 26.93
N VAL A 868 -20.87 9.34 27.19
CA VAL A 868 -20.52 8.72 28.48
C VAL A 868 -19.98 9.73 29.49
N VAL A 869 -19.02 10.59 29.11
CA VAL A 869 -18.31 11.48 30.04
C VAL A 869 -19.26 12.40 30.86
N PRO A 870 -20.37 12.92 30.32
CA PRO A 870 -21.34 13.71 31.10
C PRO A 870 -21.92 12.99 32.34
N CYS A 871 -21.90 11.65 32.40
CA CYS A 871 -22.36 10.92 33.60
C CYS A 871 -21.58 11.31 34.87
N VAL A 872 -20.35 11.81 34.72
CA VAL A 872 -19.50 12.27 35.83
C VAL A 872 -20.17 13.40 36.61
N MET A 873 -20.94 14.27 35.95
CA MET A 873 -21.64 15.38 36.60
C MET A 873 -22.75 14.93 37.55
N GLN A 874 -23.22 13.68 37.42
CA GLN A 874 -24.32 13.12 38.22
C GLN A 874 -23.82 12.25 39.39
N LEU A 875 -22.51 11.99 39.49
CA LEU A 875 -21.97 11.11 40.51
C LEU A 875 -21.89 11.79 41.88
N PRO A 876 -22.27 11.10 42.97
CA PRO A 876 -22.18 11.66 44.31
C PRO A 876 -20.72 11.80 44.78
N VAL A 877 -20.44 12.89 45.49
CA VAL A 877 -19.18 13.12 46.21
C VAL A 877 -19.15 12.23 47.47
N ARG A 878 -18.80 10.95 47.32
CA ARG A 878 -18.56 10.05 48.46
C ARG A 878 -17.07 10.06 48.82
N ARG A 879 -16.75 10.68 49.95
CA ARG A 879 -15.39 10.70 50.51
C ARG A 879 -14.96 9.29 50.92
N PRO A 880 -13.72 8.88 50.65
CA PRO A 880 -13.19 7.65 51.22
C PRO A 880 -13.16 7.79 52.76
N SER A 881 -13.75 6.84 53.47
CA SER A 881 -13.62 6.75 54.93
C SER A 881 -12.14 6.57 55.31
N ALA A 882 -11.74 7.11 56.47
CA ALA A 882 -10.37 7.11 57.01
C ALA A 882 -9.60 5.77 56.79
N PRO A 883 -8.27 5.81 56.64
CA PRO A 883 -7.48 4.76 55.99
C PRO A 883 -7.42 3.47 56.82
N GLY A 884 -8.37 2.57 56.58
CA GLY A 884 -8.11 1.14 56.70
C GLY A 884 -7.30 0.74 55.47
N GLY A 885 -6.10 0.18 55.69
CA GLY A 885 -5.14 -0.13 54.63
C GLY A 885 -5.80 -0.75 53.40
N VAL A 886 -5.85 0.03 52.31
CA VAL A 886 -6.23 -0.48 51.00
C VAL A 886 -5.08 -1.39 50.56
N ALA A 887 -5.26 -2.68 50.77
CA ALA A 887 -4.47 -3.68 50.09
C ALA A 887 -4.66 -3.43 48.58
N ARG A 888 -3.58 -3.04 47.91
CA ARG A 888 -3.52 -3.07 46.43
C ARG A 888 -4.03 -4.44 45.98
N PRO A 889 -4.84 -4.56 44.92
CA PRO A 889 -5.20 -5.86 44.37
C PRO A 889 -3.90 -6.64 44.11
N GLU A 890 -3.72 -7.74 44.83
CA GLU A 890 -2.60 -8.64 44.61
C GLU A 890 -2.74 -9.15 43.17
N GLN A 891 -1.83 -8.76 42.27
CA GLN A 891 -1.62 -9.52 41.04
C GLN A 891 -1.55 -11.00 41.43
N PRO A 892 -2.36 -11.90 40.83
CA PRO A 892 -2.39 -13.29 41.24
C PRO A 892 -0.96 -13.82 41.14
N LEU A 893 -0.42 -14.21 42.30
CA LEU A 893 0.94 -14.73 42.36
C LEU A 893 1.02 -15.94 41.43
N PRO A 894 2.15 -16.12 40.72
CA PRO A 894 2.26 -17.19 39.74
C PRO A 894 1.95 -18.56 40.35
N ALA A 895 1.28 -19.44 39.60
CA ALA A 895 0.89 -20.77 40.08
C ALA A 895 2.07 -21.64 40.53
N TRP A 896 3.29 -21.35 40.06
CA TRP A 896 4.52 -22.03 40.47
C TRP A 896 5.05 -21.58 41.84
N LEU A 897 4.57 -20.45 42.38
CA LEU A 897 4.99 -19.97 43.69
C LEU A 897 4.49 -20.92 44.79
N PRO A 898 5.34 -21.36 45.73
CA PRO A 898 4.92 -22.25 46.81
C PRO A 898 3.74 -21.67 47.60
N SER A 899 2.83 -22.51 48.11
CA SER A 899 1.64 -22.08 48.87
C SER A 899 1.96 -21.24 50.11
N ARG A 900 3.19 -21.37 50.65
CA ARG A 900 3.69 -20.57 51.78
C ARG A 900 4.21 -19.18 51.36
N ARG A 901 4.18 -18.85 50.07
CA ARG A 901 4.69 -17.60 49.47
C ARG A 901 6.14 -17.28 49.86
N THR A 902 6.99 -18.29 50.03
CA THR A 902 8.40 -18.11 50.45
C THR A 902 9.35 -18.56 49.34
N LEU A 903 10.34 -17.72 49.00
CA LEU A 903 11.41 -18.00 48.04
C LEU A 903 12.77 -17.60 48.64
N GLY A 904 13.70 -18.56 48.73
CA GLY A 904 15.08 -18.30 49.19
C GLY A 904 15.20 -17.49 50.49
N GLY A 905 14.32 -17.75 51.47
CA GLY A 905 14.31 -17.04 52.76
C GLY A 905 13.51 -15.73 52.78
N PHE A 906 12.85 -15.34 51.68
CA PHE A 906 12.01 -14.14 51.59
C PHE A 906 10.53 -14.48 51.44
N TYR A 907 9.68 -13.74 52.15
CA TYR A 907 8.23 -13.81 52.03
C TYR A 907 7.73 -12.86 50.94
N VAL A 908 7.01 -13.40 49.96
CA VAL A 908 6.49 -12.68 48.79
C VAL A 908 5.15 -12.04 49.15
N HIS A 909 5.12 -10.70 49.09
CA HIS A 909 3.90 -9.92 49.32
C HIS A 909 3.08 -9.80 48.03
N ARG A 910 3.71 -9.32 46.96
CA ARG A 910 3.03 -9.07 45.67
C ARG A 910 4.01 -9.04 44.50
N GLN A 911 3.52 -9.24 43.29
CA GLN A 911 4.27 -9.00 42.06
C GLN A 911 4.31 -7.49 41.73
N LEU A 912 5.42 -7.02 41.16
CA LEU A 912 5.65 -5.66 40.67
C LEU A 912 5.46 -5.56 39.15
N GLY A 913 5.84 -6.60 38.40
CA GLY A 913 5.73 -6.68 36.95
C GLY A 913 6.41 -7.93 36.37
N GLY A 914 6.09 -8.27 35.12
CA GLY A 914 6.71 -9.36 34.36
C GLY A 914 7.14 -8.88 32.97
N GLY A 915 8.35 -9.27 32.54
CA GLY A 915 8.94 -8.90 31.25
C GLY A 915 9.76 -10.04 30.65
N SER A 916 10.39 -9.79 29.49
CA SER A 916 11.16 -10.78 28.71
C SER A 916 12.35 -11.42 29.44
N LEU A 917 12.79 -10.85 30.57
CA LEU A 917 13.95 -11.27 31.36
C LEU A 917 13.58 -11.82 32.75
N GLY A 918 12.29 -11.82 33.13
CA GLY A 918 11.83 -12.34 34.42
C GLY A 918 10.72 -11.55 35.11
N THR A 919 10.28 -12.07 36.25
CA THR A 919 9.24 -11.52 37.12
C THR A 919 9.85 -10.87 38.37
N VAL A 920 9.38 -9.71 38.80
CA VAL A 920 9.87 -9.03 40.02
C VAL A 920 8.78 -8.96 41.08
N PHE A 921 9.13 -9.21 42.35
CA PHE A 921 8.23 -9.25 43.50
C PHE A 921 8.66 -8.28 44.61
N VAL A 922 7.70 -7.73 45.37
CA VAL A 922 7.96 -7.11 46.67
C VAL A 922 8.05 -8.20 47.73
N VAL A 923 9.13 -8.20 48.49
CA VAL A 923 9.38 -9.22 49.52
C VAL A 923 9.89 -8.61 50.84
N THR A 924 9.73 -9.33 51.94
CA THR A 924 10.43 -9.08 53.22
C THR A 924 11.18 -10.34 53.66
N ARG A 925 12.08 -10.26 54.65
CA ARG A 925 12.67 -11.47 55.24
C ARG A 925 11.56 -12.33 55.87
N THR A 926 11.67 -13.66 55.75
CA THR A 926 10.59 -14.57 56.20
C THR A 926 10.30 -14.46 57.70
N GLU A 927 11.32 -14.18 58.51
CA GLU A 927 11.20 -13.98 59.96
C GLU A 927 10.41 -12.71 60.31
N GLU A 928 10.46 -11.71 59.43
CA GLU A 928 9.84 -10.38 59.58
C GLU A 928 8.49 -10.27 58.84
N ARG A 929 7.92 -11.39 58.34
CA ARG A 929 6.73 -11.39 57.47
C ARG A 929 5.47 -10.74 58.08
N HIS A 930 5.39 -10.66 59.41
CA HIS A 930 4.27 -10.08 60.14
C HIS A 930 4.59 -8.70 60.72
N ASP A 931 5.80 -8.19 60.52
CA ASP A 931 6.20 -6.87 60.97
C ASP A 931 5.89 -5.84 59.87
N PRO A 932 4.94 -4.92 60.07
CA PRO A 932 4.62 -3.89 59.09
C PRO A 932 5.74 -2.86 58.92
N SER A 933 6.73 -2.80 59.82
CA SER A 933 7.90 -1.92 59.76
C SER A 933 9.14 -2.56 59.12
N ALA A 934 9.04 -3.83 58.70
CA ALA A 934 10.13 -4.56 58.05
C ALA A 934 10.58 -3.90 56.74
N GLU A 935 11.90 -3.92 56.49
CA GLU A 935 12.49 -3.46 55.24
C GLU A 935 11.97 -4.31 54.07
N ARG A 936 11.51 -3.64 53.01
CA ARG A 936 11.00 -4.30 51.80
C ARG A 936 12.05 -4.31 50.71
N PHE A 937 12.09 -5.40 49.96
CA PHE A 937 13.05 -5.63 48.88
C PHE A 937 12.34 -5.95 47.58
N ALA A 938 13.04 -5.74 46.46
CA ALA A 938 12.64 -6.22 45.14
C ALA A 938 13.35 -7.55 44.85
N LEU A 939 12.59 -8.62 44.65
CA LEU A 939 13.11 -9.96 44.32
C LEU A 939 12.77 -10.28 42.87
N LYS A 940 13.80 -10.40 42.04
CA LYS A 940 13.70 -10.81 40.63
C LYS A 940 13.85 -12.33 40.53
N VAL A 941 12.93 -12.95 39.82
CA VAL A 941 12.93 -14.36 39.44
C VAL A 941 12.97 -14.46 37.93
N PRO A 942 13.97 -15.11 37.34
CA PRO A 942 14.10 -15.18 35.90
C PRO A 942 13.04 -16.13 35.30
N GLU A 943 12.47 -15.77 34.16
CA GLU A 943 11.49 -16.60 33.44
C GLU A 943 12.22 -17.53 32.46
N TYR A 944 12.01 -18.84 32.63
CA TYR A 944 12.45 -19.87 31.69
C TYR A 944 11.19 -20.48 31.07
N ASP A 945 10.90 -20.13 29.81
CA ASP A 945 9.78 -20.68 29.06
C ASP A 945 10.26 -21.73 28.06
N HIS A 946 9.68 -22.94 28.14
CA HIS A 946 10.02 -24.06 27.25
C HIS A 946 9.55 -23.85 25.80
N THR A 947 8.64 -22.91 25.52
CA THR A 947 8.18 -22.62 24.15
C THR A 947 9.11 -21.68 23.35
N ALA A 948 10.00 -20.92 24.00
CA ALA A 948 10.97 -20.02 23.36
C ALA A 948 12.36 -20.66 23.09
N ALA A 949 12.54 -21.95 23.40
CA ALA A 949 13.84 -22.62 23.42
C ALA A 949 14.37 -23.03 22.03
N ARG A 950 14.73 -22.07 21.18
CA ARG A 950 15.55 -22.34 19.98
C ARG A 950 17.01 -21.85 20.07
N SER A 951 17.44 -21.22 21.17
CA SER A 951 18.78 -20.57 21.19
C SER A 951 19.62 -20.65 22.47
N VAL A 952 19.11 -21.01 23.66
CA VAL A 952 19.95 -21.04 24.90
C VAL A 952 19.58 -22.21 25.81
N SER A 953 20.58 -22.97 26.29
CA SER A 953 20.39 -24.08 27.25
C SER A 953 20.10 -23.55 28.67
N GLU A 954 19.43 -24.34 29.52
CA GLU A 954 19.20 -23.99 30.94
C GLU A 954 20.51 -23.67 31.69
N ALA A 955 21.59 -24.39 31.35
CA ALA A 955 22.92 -24.17 31.92
C ALA A 955 23.51 -22.81 31.49
N ASP A 956 23.34 -22.43 30.22
CA ASP A 956 23.78 -21.12 29.72
C ASP A 956 22.96 -19.98 30.30
N PHE A 957 21.65 -20.15 30.46
CA PHE A 957 20.79 -19.17 31.12
C PHE A 957 21.19 -18.90 32.57
N LEU A 958 21.41 -19.97 33.36
CA LEU A 958 21.88 -19.85 34.74
C LEU A 958 23.29 -19.24 34.83
N ARG A 959 24.15 -19.48 33.83
CA ARG A 959 25.45 -18.83 33.73
C ARG A 959 25.29 -17.31 33.52
N LEU A 960 24.42 -16.88 32.59
CA LEU A 960 24.16 -15.47 32.33
C LEU A 960 23.58 -14.75 33.56
N PHE A 961 22.69 -15.42 34.31
CA PHE A 961 22.09 -14.86 35.54
C PHE A 961 23.10 -14.77 36.70
N ARG A 962 24.05 -15.70 36.80
CA ARG A 962 25.19 -15.60 37.75
C ARG A 962 26.16 -14.48 37.37
N GLU A 963 26.37 -14.25 36.07
CA GLU A 963 27.19 -13.14 35.59
C GLU A 963 26.56 -11.77 35.96
N GLU A 964 25.22 -11.63 35.84
CA GLU A 964 24.46 -10.45 36.30
C GLU A 964 24.67 -10.22 37.80
N ALA A 965 24.47 -11.25 38.63
CA ALA A 965 24.68 -11.14 40.08
C ALA A 965 26.14 -10.79 40.43
N GLY A 966 27.12 -11.38 39.73
CA GLY A 966 28.54 -11.09 39.93
C GLY A 966 28.93 -9.65 39.55
N ALA A 967 28.29 -9.09 38.53
CA ALA A 967 28.45 -7.68 38.16
C ALA A 967 27.91 -6.76 39.27
N LEU A 968 26.70 -7.07 39.77
CA LEU A 968 26.05 -6.33 40.86
C LEU A 968 26.84 -6.35 42.18
N LEU A 969 27.44 -7.49 42.56
CA LEU A 969 28.32 -7.57 43.74
C LEU A 969 29.54 -6.65 43.65
N SER A 970 29.97 -6.30 42.44
CA SER A 970 31.13 -5.43 42.23
C SER A 970 30.79 -3.94 42.30
N LEU A 971 29.50 -3.59 42.33
CA LEU A 971 29.05 -2.20 42.34
C LEU A 971 29.16 -1.60 43.76
N PRO A 972 29.61 -0.34 43.89
CA PRO A 972 29.61 0.36 45.17
C PRO A 972 28.19 0.75 45.58
N ASP A 973 27.96 0.90 46.89
CA ASP A 973 26.76 1.56 47.40
C ASP A 973 26.73 3.01 46.92
N HIS A 974 25.72 3.38 46.13
CA HIS A 974 25.62 4.69 45.50
C HIS A 974 24.16 5.17 45.49
N PRO A 975 23.87 6.46 45.78
CA PRO A 975 22.50 6.97 45.87
C PRO A 975 21.68 6.80 44.59
N ASN A 976 22.33 6.82 43.42
CA ASN A 976 21.69 6.68 42.10
C ASN A 976 21.72 5.25 41.51
N ILE A 977 22.08 4.23 42.30
CA ILE A 977 22.10 2.81 41.89
C ILE A 977 21.32 2.02 42.94
N ALA A 978 20.39 1.16 42.53
CA ALA A 978 19.70 0.30 43.49
C ALA A 978 20.67 -0.70 44.14
N ARG A 979 20.70 -0.74 45.47
CA ARG A 979 21.65 -1.56 46.22
C ARG A 979 21.37 -3.05 46.05
N PHE A 980 22.42 -3.83 45.78
CA PHE A 980 22.37 -5.30 45.80
C PHE A 980 22.21 -5.83 47.23
N VAL A 981 21.31 -6.79 47.44
CA VAL A 981 21.07 -7.40 48.76
C VAL A 981 21.63 -8.81 48.82
N THR A 982 21.16 -9.70 47.95
CA THR A 982 21.63 -11.09 47.91
C THR A 982 21.25 -11.78 46.60
N PHE A 983 21.91 -12.90 46.32
CA PHE A 983 21.65 -13.76 45.19
C PHE A 983 21.73 -15.22 45.63
N ASP A 984 20.71 -16.01 45.29
CA ASP A 984 20.68 -17.43 45.60
C ASP A 984 20.28 -18.24 44.36
N ALA A 985 21.29 -18.84 43.71
CA ALA A 985 21.11 -19.73 42.56
C ALA A 985 20.56 -21.11 42.96
N GLY A 986 20.61 -21.47 44.25
CA GLY A 986 20.13 -22.74 44.80
C GLY A 986 18.68 -22.68 45.30
N ALA A 987 18.09 -21.48 45.36
CA ALA A 987 16.69 -21.29 45.74
C ALA A 987 15.77 -22.17 44.88
N ARG A 988 14.81 -22.83 45.54
CA ARG A 988 13.79 -23.67 44.91
C ARG A 988 12.43 -22.98 45.02
N PRO A 989 11.57 -23.04 43.98
CA PRO A 989 11.73 -23.76 42.71
C PRO A 989 12.61 -23.06 41.65
N LYS A 990 12.94 -21.78 41.84
CA LYS A 990 13.68 -20.95 40.87
C LYS A 990 14.76 -20.10 41.58
N PRO A 991 15.88 -19.79 40.91
CA PRO A 991 16.91 -18.90 41.47
C PRO A 991 16.38 -17.48 41.69
N ILE A 992 16.97 -16.75 42.62
CA ILE A 992 16.52 -15.40 43.01
C ILE A 992 17.65 -14.39 43.01
N LEU A 993 17.31 -13.14 42.67
CA LEU A 993 18.16 -11.97 42.83
C LEU A 993 17.39 -10.91 43.63
N VAL A 994 17.91 -10.50 44.78
CA VAL A 994 17.26 -9.55 45.68
C VAL A 994 18.04 -8.25 45.72
N MET A 995 17.32 -7.16 45.52
CA MET A 995 17.84 -5.78 45.51
C MET A 995 16.95 -4.85 46.33
N GLU A 996 17.43 -3.64 46.58
CA GLU A 996 16.66 -2.58 47.20
C GLU A 996 15.36 -2.31 46.43
N LEU A 997 14.24 -2.18 47.14
CA LEU A 997 13.00 -1.71 46.54
C LEU A 997 13.02 -0.18 46.47
N ILE A 998 13.13 0.39 45.27
CA ILE A 998 13.06 1.83 45.09
C ILE A 998 11.60 2.27 45.00
N GLU A 999 11.14 3.00 46.02
CA GLU A 999 9.82 3.62 46.02
C GLU A 999 9.88 5.00 45.36
N GLY A 1000 9.12 5.19 44.28
CA GLY A 1000 9.18 6.41 43.49
C GLY A 1000 8.40 6.36 42.18
N ILE A 1001 8.46 7.45 41.41
CA ILE A 1001 7.82 7.53 40.09
C ILE A 1001 8.85 7.12 39.03
N ARG A 1002 8.47 6.23 38.12
CA ARG A 1002 9.33 5.83 37.00
C ARG A 1002 9.48 6.95 35.96
N CYS A 1003 10.65 7.07 35.34
CA CYS A 1003 10.94 8.16 34.41
C CYS A 1003 10.06 8.11 33.15
N ASP A 1004 9.72 6.93 32.62
CA ASP A 1004 8.74 6.78 31.53
C ASP A 1004 7.40 7.44 31.87
N LYS A 1005 6.90 7.23 33.10
CA LYS A 1005 5.65 7.83 33.56
C LYS A 1005 5.72 9.34 33.75
N LEU A 1006 6.89 9.87 34.14
CA LEU A 1006 7.09 11.32 34.22
C LEU A 1006 7.11 11.99 32.84
N LEU A 1007 7.70 11.31 31.85
CA LEU A 1007 7.75 11.79 30.47
C LEU A 1007 6.34 11.76 29.84
N ASP A 1008 5.61 10.66 30.02
CA ASP A 1008 4.21 10.51 29.58
C ASP A 1008 3.31 11.61 30.17
N ALA A 1009 3.44 11.88 31.47
CA ALA A 1009 2.65 12.88 32.19
C ALA A 1009 3.10 14.33 31.94
N ARG A 1010 4.12 14.57 31.11
CA ARG A 1010 4.74 15.90 30.91
C ARG A 1010 5.08 16.63 32.22
N GLY A 1011 5.49 15.88 33.24
CA GLY A 1011 5.68 16.37 34.61
C GLY A 1011 7.05 16.99 34.90
N LEU A 1012 7.90 17.23 33.89
CA LEU A 1012 9.25 17.74 34.07
C LEU A 1012 9.35 19.25 33.88
N THR A 1013 10.22 19.86 34.68
CA THR A 1013 10.80 21.18 34.42
C THR A 1013 12.21 20.99 33.85
N SER A 1014 12.77 21.99 33.17
CA SER A 1014 14.15 21.91 32.67
C SER A 1014 15.15 21.70 33.80
N ARG A 1015 14.89 22.26 34.98
CA ARG A 1015 15.71 22.06 36.19
C ARG A 1015 15.64 20.62 36.70
N SER A 1016 14.46 20.02 36.76
CA SER A 1016 14.32 18.62 37.16
C SER A 1016 14.84 17.66 36.09
N ALA A 1017 14.75 18.02 34.81
CA ALA A 1017 15.35 17.25 33.72
C ALA A 1017 16.88 17.22 33.83
N VAL A 1018 17.53 18.35 34.09
CA VAL A 1018 18.98 18.41 34.34
C VAL A 1018 19.39 17.60 35.57
N ALA A 1019 18.66 17.74 36.69
CA ALA A 1019 18.95 16.97 37.91
C ALA A 1019 18.81 15.45 37.68
N LEU A 1020 17.84 15.05 36.85
CA LEU A 1020 17.63 13.67 36.46
C LEU A 1020 18.79 13.15 35.61
N LEU A 1021 19.26 13.93 34.63
CA LEU A 1021 20.42 13.58 33.80
C LEU A 1021 21.71 13.49 34.60
N ASP A 1022 21.97 14.43 35.51
CA ASP A 1022 23.18 14.41 36.34
C ASP A 1022 23.19 13.19 37.27
N GLY A 1023 22.06 12.85 37.90
CA GLY A 1023 21.98 11.69 38.77
C GLY A 1023 22.13 10.36 38.02
N ILE A 1024 21.60 10.24 36.79
CA ILE A 1024 21.85 9.07 35.94
C ILE A 1024 23.35 8.96 35.60
N LEU A 1025 23.97 10.07 35.20
CA LEU A 1025 25.40 10.09 34.90
C LEU A 1025 26.26 9.75 36.12
N ALA A 1026 25.87 10.20 37.33
CA ALA A 1026 26.56 9.85 38.57
C ALA A 1026 26.47 8.33 38.86
N GLY A 1027 25.31 7.71 38.58
CA GLY A 1027 25.16 6.25 38.65
C GLY A 1027 26.05 5.53 37.62
N LEU A 1028 26.02 5.96 36.36
CA LEU A 1028 26.85 5.39 35.30
C LEU A 1028 28.35 5.53 35.61
N GLU A 1029 28.78 6.68 36.11
CA GLU A 1029 30.16 6.94 36.54
C GLU A 1029 30.62 5.94 37.60
N ALA A 1030 29.79 5.66 38.61
CA ALA A 1030 30.08 4.67 39.65
C ALA A 1030 30.15 3.22 39.11
N MET A 1031 29.28 2.85 38.16
CA MET A 1031 29.34 1.53 37.50
C MET A 1031 30.59 1.40 36.60
N HIS A 1032 30.87 2.44 35.83
CA HIS A 1032 31.98 2.49 34.86
C HIS A 1032 33.34 2.43 35.57
N ALA A 1033 33.46 3.02 36.78
CA ALA A 1033 34.67 2.96 37.60
C ALA A 1033 35.11 1.53 37.97
N VAL A 1034 34.17 0.57 38.04
CA VAL A 1034 34.45 -0.85 38.30
C VAL A 1034 34.38 -1.73 37.04
N GLY A 1035 34.34 -1.08 35.87
CA GLY A 1035 34.35 -1.72 34.55
C GLY A 1035 33.04 -2.43 34.19
N VAL A 1036 31.93 -2.08 34.83
CA VAL A 1036 30.60 -2.68 34.59
C VAL A 1036 29.74 -1.68 33.81
N GLY A 1037 29.14 -2.11 32.70
CA GLY A 1037 28.10 -1.35 32.01
C GLY A 1037 26.70 -1.85 32.39
N HIS A 1038 25.69 -0.99 32.24
CA HIS A 1038 24.28 -1.31 32.49
C HIS A 1038 23.62 -2.01 31.29
N LEU A 1039 23.96 -1.58 30.07
CA LEU A 1039 23.54 -2.14 28.77
C LEU A 1039 22.02 -2.11 28.47
N ASP A 1040 21.21 -1.41 29.27
CA ASP A 1040 19.78 -1.22 29.02
C ASP A 1040 19.28 0.12 29.61
N ILE A 1041 20.01 1.20 29.30
CA ILE A 1041 19.66 2.55 29.75
C ILE A 1041 18.46 3.06 28.95
N LYS A 1042 17.32 3.23 29.63
CA LYS A 1042 16.03 3.70 29.08
C LYS A 1042 15.11 4.25 30.18
N PRO A 1043 14.04 4.99 29.86
CA PRO A 1043 13.19 5.62 30.87
C PRO A 1043 12.54 4.65 31.87
N THR A 1044 12.19 3.42 31.45
CA THR A 1044 11.56 2.43 32.36
C THR A 1044 12.49 1.92 33.45
N ASN A 1045 13.81 2.10 33.28
CA ASN A 1045 14.87 1.60 34.18
C ASN A 1045 15.43 2.71 35.10
N VAL A 1046 14.74 3.85 35.18
CA VAL A 1046 15.07 4.97 36.09
C VAL A 1046 13.86 5.26 36.98
N ILE A 1047 14.04 5.20 38.30
CA ILE A 1047 13.00 5.52 39.29
C ILE A 1047 13.42 6.74 40.11
N LEU A 1048 12.54 7.72 40.28
CA LEU A 1048 12.79 8.87 41.14
C LEU A 1048 12.37 8.58 42.58
N ARG A 1049 13.35 8.23 43.43
CA ARG A 1049 13.17 8.09 44.87
C ARG A 1049 12.69 9.41 45.46
N GLY A 1050 11.58 9.37 46.19
CA GLY A 1050 10.94 10.56 46.77
C GLY A 1050 10.57 11.65 45.74
N GLY A 1051 10.46 11.29 44.45
CA GLY A 1051 10.16 12.21 43.35
C GLY A 1051 11.30 13.16 42.94
N ARG A 1052 12.52 12.96 43.46
CA ARG A 1052 13.65 13.88 43.20
C ARG A 1052 14.95 13.19 42.80
N GLU A 1053 15.27 12.05 43.39
CA GLU A 1053 16.56 11.39 43.20
C GLU A 1053 16.44 10.25 42.19
N PRO A 1054 17.04 10.33 40.99
CA PRO A 1054 16.97 9.25 40.01
C PRO A 1054 17.83 8.06 40.46
N VAL A 1055 17.28 6.85 40.39
CA VAL A 1055 17.95 5.61 40.74
C VAL A 1055 17.86 4.64 39.56
N LEU A 1056 19.01 4.13 39.12
CA LEU A 1056 19.09 3.08 38.10
C LEU A 1056 18.65 1.75 38.69
N VAL A 1057 17.76 1.07 37.98
CA VAL A 1057 17.18 -0.23 38.34
C VAL A 1057 17.22 -1.20 37.16
N ASP A 1058 17.02 -2.49 37.44
CA ASP A 1058 16.99 -3.59 36.46
C ASP A 1058 18.31 -3.80 35.68
N PHE A 1059 19.21 -4.56 36.30
CA PHE A 1059 20.54 -4.87 35.78
C PHE A 1059 20.57 -6.13 34.91
N GLY A 1060 19.45 -6.51 34.29
CA GLY A 1060 19.28 -7.75 33.49
C GLY A 1060 20.31 -8.00 32.41
N LEU A 1061 20.93 -6.94 31.89
CA LEU A 1061 21.97 -7.00 30.87
C LEU A 1061 23.33 -6.50 31.37
N ALA A 1062 23.44 -6.12 32.64
CA ALA A 1062 24.65 -5.50 33.18
C ALA A 1062 25.84 -6.48 33.19
N GLY A 1063 27.02 -5.97 32.87
CA GLY A 1063 28.22 -6.81 32.81
C GLY A 1063 29.45 -6.11 32.25
N ARG A 1064 30.53 -6.89 32.12
CA ARG A 1064 31.84 -6.43 31.62
C ARG A 1064 32.03 -6.64 30.11
N HIS A 1065 31.06 -7.25 29.43
CA HIS A 1065 31.13 -7.56 28.00
C HIS A 1065 29.81 -7.22 27.30
N ILE A 1066 29.89 -6.73 26.06
CA ILE A 1066 28.72 -6.51 25.18
C ILE A 1066 28.30 -7.86 24.60
N ARG A 1067 26.99 -8.12 24.56
CA ARG A 1067 26.41 -9.32 23.93
C ARG A 1067 25.61 -8.91 22.69
N PRO A 1068 25.60 -9.68 21.59
CA PRO A 1068 24.80 -9.33 20.42
C PRO A 1068 23.31 -9.15 20.78
N GLY A 1069 22.72 -8.02 20.41
CA GLY A 1069 21.32 -7.68 20.70
C GLY A 1069 21.02 -7.27 22.15
N CYS A 1070 22.02 -6.97 22.98
CA CYS A 1070 21.82 -6.50 24.36
C CYS A 1070 21.42 -5.02 24.47
N ALA A 1071 20.22 -4.64 24.02
CA ALA A 1071 19.60 -3.35 24.35
C ALA A 1071 18.16 -3.28 23.83
N THR A 1072 17.41 -2.32 24.34
CA THR A 1072 16.12 -1.92 23.74
C THR A 1072 16.36 -1.14 22.44
N GLY A 1073 15.65 -1.50 21.37
CA GLY A 1073 15.88 -1.01 20.00
C GLY A 1073 16.08 0.50 19.85
N CYS A 1074 15.25 1.33 20.51
CA CYS A 1074 15.31 2.80 20.41
C CYS A 1074 16.52 3.45 21.09
N TYR A 1075 17.26 2.70 21.91
CA TYR A 1075 18.40 3.19 22.72
C TYR A 1075 19.68 2.42 22.44
N GLY A 1076 19.64 1.40 21.57
CA GLY A 1076 20.77 0.50 21.32
C GLY A 1076 21.91 1.19 20.56
N ALA A 1077 23.14 0.97 21.03
CA ALA A 1077 24.33 1.42 20.33
C ALA A 1077 24.66 0.51 19.13
N PRO A 1078 25.17 1.03 17.99
CA PRO A 1078 25.48 0.25 16.79
C PRO A 1078 26.31 -1.02 17.04
N GLU A 1079 27.27 -0.96 17.95
CA GLU A 1079 28.15 -2.09 18.30
C GLU A 1079 27.42 -3.29 18.91
N ILE A 1080 26.21 -3.09 19.46
CA ILE A 1080 25.38 -4.15 20.03
C ILE A 1080 24.85 -5.08 18.92
N TRP A 1081 24.71 -4.58 17.69
CA TRP A 1081 24.37 -5.37 16.51
C TRP A 1081 25.59 -5.83 15.72
N GLY A 1082 26.80 -5.69 16.28
CA GLY A 1082 28.06 -6.06 15.62
C GLY A 1082 28.50 -5.05 14.55
N VAL A 1083 27.93 -3.84 14.54
CA VAL A 1083 28.26 -2.79 13.57
C VAL A 1083 29.12 -1.74 14.27
N ALA A 1084 30.43 -1.85 14.10
CA ALA A 1084 31.39 -0.85 14.58
C ALA A 1084 32.43 -0.56 13.48
N PRO A 1085 33.02 0.65 13.45
CA PRO A 1085 34.09 0.97 12.50
C PRO A 1085 35.26 -0.02 12.59
N PRO A 1086 35.92 -0.35 11.47
CA PRO A 1086 37.11 -1.20 11.49
C PRO A 1086 38.18 -0.66 12.45
N GLY A 1087 38.63 -1.50 13.39
CA GLY A 1087 39.62 -1.13 14.41
C GLY A 1087 39.07 -0.45 15.67
N ALA A 1088 37.77 -0.17 15.74
CA ALA A 1088 37.15 0.34 16.95
C ALA A 1088 37.08 -0.73 18.05
N THR A 1089 37.38 -0.33 19.29
CA THR A 1089 37.20 -1.19 20.47
C THR A 1089 35.92 -0.76 21.19
N ALA A 1090 34.88 -1.58 21.09
CA ALA A 1090 33.62 -1.36 21.80
C ALA A 1090 33.71 -1.88 23.24
N THR A 1091 33.21 -1.09 24.20
CA THR A 1091 33.12 -1.49 25.62
C THR A 1091 31.70 -1.28 26.13
N PRO A 1092 31.27 -2.00 27.19
CA PRO A 1092 29.96 -1.76 27.79
C PRO A 1092 29.74 -0.30 28.20
N LEU A 1093 30.80 0.36 28.65
CA LEU A 1093 30.80 1.75 29.09
C LEU A 1093 30.45 2.69 27.92
N THR A 1094 31.10 2.51 26.77
CA THR A 1094 30.84 3.34 25.58
C THR A 1094 29.44 3.10 25.02
N ALA A 1095 28.91 1.89 25.13
CA ALA A 1095 27.53 1.57 24.74
C ALA A 1095 26.50 2.27 25.66
N ASP A 1096 26.72 2.26 26.99
CA ASP A 1096 25.88 3.00 27.94
C ASP A 1096 25.84 4.50 27.66
N ILE A 1097 26.96 5.10 27.26
CA ILE A 1097 27.02 6.53 26.92
C ILE A 1097 26.15 6.85 25.71
N TYR A 1098 26.13 5.98 24.70
CA TYR A 1098 25.26 6.16 23.54
C TYR A 1098 23.78 6.03 23.93
N SER A 1099 23.43 5.00 24.71
CA SER A 1099 22.07 4.81 25.22
C SER A 1099 21.62 5.98 26.11
N PHE A 1100 22.53 6.51 26.94
CA PHE A 1100 22.32 7.73 27.70
C PHE A 1100 22.07 8.93 26.81
N GLY A 1101 22.80 9.10 25.69
CA GLY A 1101 22.53 10.18 24.72
C GLY A 1101 21.12 10.11 24.12
N CYS A 1102 20.64 8.91 23.81
CA CYS A 1102 19.27 8.68 23.35
C CYS A 1102 18.24 9.04 24.43
N LEU A 1103 18.47 8.57 25.66
CA LEU A 1103 17.63 8.87 26.83
C LEU A 1103 17.64 10.37 27.17
N ALA A 1104 18.79 11.03 27.07
CA ALA A 1104 18.93 12.45 27.37
C ALA A 1104 18.16 13.32 26.38
N TYR A 1105 18.19 12.97 25.09
CA TYR A 1105 17.35 13.62 24.10
C TYR A 1105 15.87 13.51 24.47
N GLU A 1106 15.43 12.33 24.87
CA GLU A 1106 14.03 12.09 25.26
C GLU A 1106 13.64 12.83 26.55
N ILE A 1107 14.51 12.86 27.55
CA ILE A 1107 14.28 13.63 28.79
C ILE A 1107 14.17 15.12 28.51
N LEU A 1108 14.98 15.67 27.60
CA LEU A 1108 14.97 17.12 27.31
C LEU A 1108 13.84 17.54 26.37
N THR A 1109 13.40 16.67 25.47
CA THR A 1109 12.43 17.00 24.41
C THR A 1109 11.06 16.35 24.57
N GLY A 1110 10.94 15.34 25.44
CA GLY A 1110 9.74 14.51 25.56
C GLY A 1110 9.47 13.63 24.33
N LYS A 1111 10.45 13.44 23.44
CA LYS A 1111 10.33 12.65 22.20
C LYS A 1111 11.48 11.66 22.10
N THR A 1112 11.21 10.42 21.70
CA THR A 1112 12.23 9.41 21.44
C THR A 1112 13.11 9.84 20.25
N LEU A 1113 14.44 9.67 20.37
CA LEU A 1113 15.38 10.12 19.35
C LEU A 1113 15.31 9.30 18.05
N PHE A 1114 15.22 7.98 18.18
CA PHE A 1114 15.10 7.05 17.07
C PHE A 1114 13.79 6.27 17.20
N ASP A 1115 12.90 6.47 16.23
CA ASP A 1115 11.60 5.80 16.12
C ASP A 1115 11.37 5.41 14.66
N ALA A 1116 11.18 4.13 14.39
CA ALA A 1116 11.08 3.57 13.05
C ALA A 1116 10.11 2.38 12.99
N PRO A 1117 9.42 2.17 11.85
CA PRO A 1117 8.30 1.22 11.76
C PRO A 1117 8.72 -0.26 11.71
N THR A 1118 10.01 -0.55 11.54
CA THR A 1118 10.55 -1.91 11.54
C THR A 1118 11.88 -1.92 12.29
N GLU A 1119 12.23 -3.05 12.89
CA GLU A 1119 13.50 -3.24 13.59
C GLU A 1119 14.70 -2.97 12.66
N VAL A 1120 14.61 -3.38 11.39
CA VAL A 1120 15.64 -3.11 10.37
C VAL A 1120 15.78 -1.61 10.10
N ALA A 1121 14.69 -0.86 9.97
CA ALA A 1121 14.74 0.58 9.77
C ALA A 1121 15.27 1.31 11.01
N LEU A 1122 14.96 0.82 12.22
CA LEU A 1122 15.45 1.36 13.48
C LEU A 1122 16.97 1.18 13.60
N ILE A 1123 17.45 -0.04 13.39
CA ILE A 1123 18.89 -0.37 13.37
C ILE A 1123 19.60 0.46 12.29
N THR A 1124 19.01 0.60 11.11
CA THR A 1124 19.55 1.45 10.04
C THR A 1124 19.68 2.90 10.48
N ALA A 1125 18.69 3.45 11.20
CA ALA A 1125 18.75 4.82 11.71
C ALA A 1125 19.89 5.02 12.71
N HIS A 1126 20.16 4.03 13.59
CA HIS A 1126 21.30 4.04 14.51
C HIS A 1126 22.66 3.94 13.80
N ILE A 1127 22.75 3.19 12.70
CA ILE A 1127 24.01 2.99 11.96
C ILE A 1127 24.34 4.15 11.02
N THR A 1128 23.33 4.80 10.44
CA THR A 1128 23.53 5.74 9.32
C THR A 1128 23.92 7.16 9.74
N HIS A 1129 23.83 7.52 11.02
CA HIS A 1129 24.17 8.86 11.48
C HIS A 1129 25.65 8.96 11.92
N ASP A 1130 26.27 10.11 11.70
CA ASP A 1130 27.67 10.44 12.02
C ASP A 1130 27.84 11.07 13.43
N GLY A 1131 26.91 10.76 14.33
CA GLY A 1131 26.78 11.41 15.65
C GLY A 1131 25.84 12.61 15.69
N LEU A 1132 25.39 13.14 14.55
CA LEU A 1132 24.38 14.20 14.47
C LEU A 1132 23.11 13.72 13.74
N PRO A 1133 22.28 12.86 14.36
CA PRO A 1133 21.02 12.47 13.75
C PRO A 1133 20.13 13.71 13.51
N ALA A 1134 19.24 13.65 12.52
CA ALA A 1134 18.46 14.81 12.07
C ALA A 1134 17.77 15.62 13.21
N PRO A 1135 17.22 15.00 14.27
CA PRO A 1135 16.67 15.75 15.40
C PRO A 1135 17.72 16.51 16.24
N VAL A 1136 18.93 15.97 16.38
CA VAL A 1136 20.05 16.64 17.08
C VAL A 1136 20.65 17.74 16.20
N LYS A 1137 20.73 17.53 14.88
CA LYS A 1137 21.17 18.56 13.93
C LYS A 1137 20.30 19.82 14.01
N ARG A 1138 18.98 19.66 14.16
CA ARG A 1138 18.05 20.78 14.38
C ARG A 1138 18.35 21.57 15.65
N LEU A 1139 18.80 20.90 16.72
CA LEU A 1139 19.26 21.58 17.93
C LEU A 1139 20.60 22.30 17.70
N ALA A 1140 21.47 21.77 16.85
CA ALA A 1140 22.74 22.41 16.50
C ALA A 1140 22.55 23.70 15.68
N ASP A 1141 21.52 23.74 14.84
CA ASP A 1141 21.22 24.88 13.96
C ASP A 1141 20.64 26.11 14.71
N ASP A 1142 20.14 25.96 15.96
CA ASP A 1142 19.74 27.09 16.82
C ASP A 1142 20.88 27.45 17.80
N PRO A 1143 21.42 28.68 17.77
CA PRO A 1143 22.45 29.14 18.71
C PRO A 1143 22.09 28.95 20.18
N ARG A 1144 20.80 28.94 20.53
CA ARG A 1144 20.32 28.73 21.90
C ARG A 1144 20.40 27.28 22.34
N THR A 1145 20.45 26.31 21.42
CA THR A 1145 20.52 24.88 21.73
C THR A 1145 21.79 24.21 21.21
N ALA A 1146 22.70 24.97 20.60
CA ALA A 1146 23.94 24.45 20.03
C ALA A 1146 24.80 23.69 21.04
N ASP A 1147 24.92 24.18 22.28
CA ASP A 1147 25.69 23.50 23.33
C ASP A 1147 25.01 22.20 23.82
N ILE A 1148 23.67 22.14 23.76
CA ILE A 1148 22.89 20.92 24.03
C ILE A 1148 23.13 19.91 22.91
N ALA A 1149 23.17 20.35 21.65
CA ALA A 1149 23.50 19.49 20.53
C ALA A 1149 24.94 18.98 20.61
N ALA A 1150 25.89 19.80 21.05
CA ALA A 1150 27.28 19.39 21.29
C ALA A 1150 27.38 18.34 22.41
N PHE A 1151 26.58 18.47 23.48
CA PHE A 1151 26.43 17.45 24.52
C PHE A 1151 25.90 16.12 23.96
N MET A 1152 24.84 16.15 23.14
CA MET A 1152 24.30 14.94 22.49
C MET A 1152 25.32 14.32 21.51
N TYR A 1153 26.02 15.15 20.75
CA TYR A 1153 27.05 14.73 19.82
C TYR A 1153 28.20 13.99 20.52
N ALA A 1154 28.60 14.45 21.71
CA ALA A 1154 29.61 13.78 22.51
C ALA A 1154 29.18 12.37 22.99
N CYS A 1155 27.88 12.13 23.13
CA CYS A 1155 27.32 10.82 23.48
C CYS A 1155 27.19 9.89 22.25
N LEU A 1156 26.74 10.44 21.12
CA LEU A 1156 26.26 9.67 19.96
C LEU A 1156 27.34 9.39 18.90
N ARG A 1157 28.63 9.57 19.20
CA ARG A 1157 29.72 9.35 18.23
C ARG A 1157 29.66 7.94 17.63
N HIS A 1158 29.84 7.87 16.32
CA HIS A 1158 29.80 6.61 15.57
C HIS A 1158 30.93 5.64 15.98
N ASN A 1159 32.14 6.15 16.25
CA ASN A 1159 33.21 5.37 16.87
C ASN A 1159 33.04 5.36 18.40
N PRO A 1160 32.86 4.20 19.06
CA PRO A 1160 32.68 4.11 20.50
C PRO A 1160 33.80 4.76 21.32
N GLN A 1161 35.05 4.70 20.84
CA GLN A 1161 36.22 5.26 21.55
C GLN A 1161 36.23 6.80 21.57
N ASP A 1162 35.49 7.45 20.68
CA ASP A 1162 35.42 8.92 20.59
C ASP A 1162 34.30 9.50 21.46
N ARG A 1163 33.47 8.65 22.09
CA ARG A 1163 32.39 9.06 23.00
C ARG A 1163 32.97 9.58 24.31
N ALA A 1164 32.35 10.61 24.88
CA ALA A 1164 32.74 11.15 26.16
C ALA A 1164 32.51 10.15 27.31
N THR A 1165 33.29 10.26 28.39
CA THR A 1165 33.06 9.47 29.61
C THR A 1165 31.91 10.06 30.43
N ALA A 1166 31.30 9.27 31.32
CA ALA A 1166 30.26 9.75 32.22
C ALA A 1166 30.70 10.99 33.02
N SER A 1167 31.90 10.98 33.58
CA SER A 1167 32.49 12.14 34.28
C SER A 1167 32.60 13.39 33.40
N SER A 1168 33.08 13.23 32.16
CA SER A 1168 33.21 14.34 31.21
C SER A 1168 31.84 14.90 30.79
N LEU A 1169 30.83 14.03 30.63
CA LEU A 1169 29.47 14.46 30.35
C LEU A 1169 28.85 15.23 31.50
N ARG A 1170 29.15 14.89 32.76
CA ARG A 1170 28.68 15.68 33.91
C ARG A 1170 29.25 17.09 33.91
N GLU A 1171 30.55 17.23 33.60
CA GLU A 1171 31.17 18.56 33.42
C GLU A 1171 30.57 19.35 32.25
N MET A 1172 30.23 18.68 31.15
CA MET A 1172 29.51 19.31 30.03
C MET A 1172 28.09 19.73 30.44
N LEU A 1173 27.36 18.88 31.15
CA LEU A 1173 26.00 19.14 31.62
C LEU A 1173 25.96 20.33 32.58
N LEU A 1174 26.92 20.43 33.50
CA LEU A 1174 27.06 21.56 34.42
C LEU A 1174 27.25 22.89 33.67
N ARG A 1175 28.03 22.90 32.59
CA ARG A 1175 28.25 24.10 31.76
C ARG A 1175 26.97 24.59 31.07
N ILE A 1176 26.10 23.66 30.64
CA ILE A 1176 24.83 24.00 29.97
C ILE A 1176 23.64 24.11 30.94
N THR A 1177 23.84 23.83 32.24
CA THR A 1177 22.75 23.83 33.23
C THR A 1177 22.08 25.19 33.36
N GLY A 1178 22.84 26.29 33.36
CA GLY A 1178 22.29 27.65 33.43
C GLY A 1178 21.39 27.96 32.23
N GLN A 1179 21.88 27.64 31.02
CA GLN A 1179 21.15 27.79 29.77
C GLN A 1179 19.87 26.94 29.74
N LEU A 1180 19.96 25.68 30.17
CA LEU A 1180 18.81 24.78 30.25
C LEU A 1180 17.78 25.22 31.30
N ALA A 1181 18.21 25.73 32.45
CA ALA A 1181 17.32 26.16 33.52
C ALA A 1181 16.42 27.32 33.13
N ASP A 1182 16.87 28.18 32.20
CA ASP A 1182 16.11 29.32 31.67
C ASP A 1182 15.18 28.94 30.50
N MET A 1183 15.30 27.73 29.97
CA MET A 1183 14.44 27.23 28.91
C MET A 1183 13.16 26.61 29.48
N ARG A 1184 12.07 26.69 28.70
CA ARG A 1184 10.83 25.96 29.02
C ARG A 1184 10.97 24.52 28.56
N TRP A 1185 10.59 23.58 29.43
CA TRP A 1185 10.46 22.17 29.08
C TRP A 1185 9.04 21.88 28.53
N PRO A 1186 8.89 21.00 27.53
CA PRO A 1186 9.95 20.37 26.74
C PRO A 1186 10.61 21.36 25.77
N LEU A 1187 11.84 21.06 25.36
CA LEU A 1187 12.57 21.78 24.31
C LEU A 1187 11.94 21.51 22.93
N ASP A 1188 10.71 21.96 22.71
CA ASP A 1188 9.99 21.73 21.45
C ASP A 1188 10.56 22.61 20.30
N ASP A 1189 10.85 21.96 19.16
CA ASP A 1189 11.26 22.47 17.84
C ASP A 1189 11.02 23.98 17.60
N VAL A 1190 12.11 24.72 17.47
CA VAL A 1190 12.14 26.17 17.23
C VAL A 1190 11.73 26.49 15.79
N ARG A 1191 10.44 26.69 15.54
CA ARG A 1191 9.94 27.56 14.46
C ARG A 1191 8.61 28.24 14.82
N ALA A 1192 8.72 29.41 15.45
CA ALA A 1192 7.82 30.54 15.23
C ALA A 1192 8.57 31.82 15.62
N PRO A 1193 8.88 32.73 14.66
CA PRO A 1193 9.31 34.08 15.02
C PRO A 1193 8.19 34.74 15.82
N ARG A 1194 8.53 35.42 16.91
CA ARG A 1194 7.62 36.33 17.59
C ARG A 1194 7.19 37.39 16.58
N HIS A 1195 5.94 37.37 16.11
CA HIS A 1195 5.32 38.55 15.54
C HIS A 1195 5.28 39.61 16.63
N GLY A 1196 6.24 40.53 16.58
CA GLY A 1196 6.25 41.72 17.40
C GLY A 1196 4.97 42.49 17.16
N ALA A 1197 4.25 42.78 18.25
CA ALA A 1197 3.20 43.78 18.29
C ALA A 1197 3.82 45.15 17.92
N GLY A 1198 3.87 45.43 16.62
CA GLY A 1198 4.09 46.76 16.07
C GLY A 1198 2.85 47.61 16.27
N GLY A 1199 2.63 48.04 17.52
CA GLY A 1199 1.68 49.09 17.84
C GLY A 1199 2.10 50.37 17.14
N SER A 1200 1.35 50.73 16.10
CA SER A 1200 1.41 52.01 15.43
C SER A 1200 1.28 53.15 16.44
N ARG A 1201 2.40 53.80 16.79
CA ARG A 1201 2.42 55.18 17.27
C ARG A 1201 3.20 56.00 16.25
N LYS A 1202 2.46 56.55 15.29
CA LYS A 1202 2.88 57.71 14.50
C LYS A 1202 3.19 58.85 15.48
N ASN A 1203 4.46 59.19 15.64
CA ASN A 1203 4.85 60.54 16.00
C ASN A 1203 5.45 61.20 14.76
N HIS A 1204 4.78 62.26 14.31
CA HIS A 1204 5.41 63.38 13.61
C HIS A 1204 6.70 63.76 14.35
N THR A 1205 7.82 64.06 13.70
CA THR A 1205 8.06 65.27 12.89
C THR A 1205 9.41 65.17 12.16
N GLY A 1206 9.49 65.77 10.95
CA GLY A 1206 10.62 66.45 10.27
C GLY A 1206 12.07 66.03 10.58
N ASN A 1207 12.97 65.91 9.61
CA ASN A 1207 13.21 66.89 8.55
C ASN A 1207 14.22 66.30 7.53
N SER A 1208 14.07 66.72 6.27
CA SER A 1208 15.07 66.78 5.17
C SER A 1208 15.77 65.51 4.71
#